data_AF-A0A8J7L651-F1
#
_entry.id   AF-A0A8J7L651-F1
#
_cell.length_a   1.000
_cell.length_b   1.000
_cell.length_c   1.000
_cell.angle_alpha   90.00
_cell.angle_beta   90.00
_cell.angle_gamma   90.00
#
_symmetry.space_group_name_H-M   'P 1'
#
loop_
_entity.id
_entity.type
_entity.pdbx_description
1 polymer ?
#
loop_
_entity_poly.entity_id
_entity_poly.type
_entity_poly.pdbx_seq_one_letter_code
_entity_poly.pdbx_strand_id
1 'polypeptide(L)'
;MVKETGKHIVQEAWQREAITQQPPVALGVDFIYRKYHCSDGNTLGCEWTQKTLEQDSTAKKCLQCGFPTILPLKTEFRGYRGRYRIESFLGHRGMGRLYLGVQVADQQSVVIKEYLLPNICFNPQETRDRKQLFERVAGLSLADGRIQDMRLNLPWDAVADPIAERCYLVTNGNQDAYPTLSTYLATNGAMTEGEVRRFLSQVLQTLQFLHGQKFSLPSGQVQQGIAHGNISLDSLLILADDQAFFIYVSDLALWERLFDLPTTKTVIPTFAQDLVDLGHVAFYLLAGSTVNSFNHQPLDPKQEQHWTKITPAFKAFIFRLLELDKPFVSAEEARQLLLQLPSLPPREELVIIGNKENEKIKLFRPYLLILGILGLILLGSLIWFFIQKFQRQKVTSENVIVCCLKDVPAVPPGKYTYSFDKNGTWSYIRGQSNLILHNKTLEQKLKDSQPKLELNYQSEDSITKAIEQVKSGNSDFAVTNLIQKNTPDLRNQEFAYDGLVVFVAFSYSKRDNSLPKALNGKISLEQLRDLYTGKITNWKQFKGANLPDLPVKLYIPNQQEALEVFEKRVLQEASAIATFKSLQTQHQQTNTYSSSPTVEITQLPTLKMLQQVLQDFEENDIGSIGFGTLSQVFGQCSAYPLAVVDGHKSAVQTLIQDNGKPIDPNTDLCDDKGSYNPNIQVFQTGSYPLGYPIVVVYPGDNSRPPIGQKFAEMLRTEEAQKLLEKAGLVPLQKIKN
;
A
#
# COMPACT_ATOMS: atom_id res chain seq x y z
N MET A 1 43.70 62.74 -18.67
CA MET A 1 44.12 61.56 -17.89
C MET A 1 43.11 61.41 -16.75
N VAL A 2 41.93 60.84 -16.96
CA VAL A 2 41.55 59.42 -17.17
C VAL A 2 41.67 58.58 -15.87
N LYS A 3 40.50 58.14 -15.38
CA LYS A 3 40.18 57.11 -14.35
C LYS A 3 40.52 57.51 -12.89
N GLU A 4 39.68 57.36 -11.87
CA GLU A 4 38.50 56.51 -11.65
C GLU A 4 37.67 57.12 -10.49
N THR A 5 36.43 57.51 -10.75
CA THR A 5 35.41 57.82 -9.76
C THR A 5 34.49 56.61 -9.62
N GLY A 6 34.53 55.92 -8.48
CA GLY A 6 33.65 54.78 -8.26
C GLY A 6 34.05 53.93 -7.07
N LYS A 7 34.10 54.50 -5.87
CA LYS A 7 34.17 53.75 -4.61
C LYS A 7 34.05 54.68 -3.40
N HIS A 8 32.91 55.32 -3.18
CA HIS A 8 32.58 55.96 -1.88
C HIS A 8 31.08 56.34 -1.80
N ILE A 9 30.15 55.43 -2.14
CA ILE A 9 28.71 55.59 -1.80
C ILE A 9 28.10 54.26 -1.29
N VAL A 10 28.92 53.29 -0.87
CA VAL A 10 28.40 52.01 -0.31
C VAL A 10 29.18 51.66 0.96
N GLN A 11 28.99 52.45 2.02
CA GLN A 11 29.48 52.06 3.35
C GLN A 11 28.66 52.61 4.53
N GLU A 12 27.57 53.35 4.30
CA GLU A 12 26.71 53.91 5.36
C GLU A 12 25.26 53.38 5.35
N ALA A 13 25.01 52.19 4.80
CA ALA A 13 23.68 51.57 4.77
C ALA A 13 23.58 50.20 5.47
N TRP A 14 24.56 49.84 6.32
CA TRP A 14 24.64 48.52 6.98
C TRP A 14 24.66 48.60 8.52
N GLN A 15 23.92 49.53 9.13
CA GLN A 15 23.76 49.61 10.59
C GLN A 15 22.33 49.91 11.03
N ARG A 16 21.34 49.19 10.49
CA ARG A 16 20.01 49.10 11.12
C ARG A 16 19.54 47.66 11.19
N GLU A 17 19.24 47.27 12.43
CA GLU A 17 18.50 46.09 12.87
C GLU A 17 19.17 44.74 12.63
N ALA A 18 20.09 44.40 13.54
CA ALA A 18 20.33 43.01 13.92
C ALA A 18 19.04 42.43 14.54
N ILE A 19 18.10 42.00 13.69
CA ILE A 19 17.09 41.03 14.10
C ILE A 19 17.86 39.74 14.30
N THR A 20 18.06 39.40 15.58
CA THR A 20 18.60 38.12 16.00
C THR A 20 17.66 37.04 15.47
N GLN A 21 18.00 36.44 14.32
CA GLN A 21 17.37 35.21 13.86
C GLN A 21 17.80 34.12 14.84
N GLN A 22 16.99 33.93 15.89
CA GLN A 22 17.09 32.73 16.71
C GLN A 22 16.86 31.53 15.79
N PRO A 23 17.66 30.46 15.91
CA PRO A 23 17.38 29.21 15.21
C PRO A 23 15.96 28.74 15.60
N PRO A 24 15.27 27.93 14.77
CA PRO A 24 14.04 27.29 15.20
C PRO A 24 14.38 26.41 16.41
N VAL A 25 14.09 26.95 17.59
CA VAL A 25 13.99 26.17 18.82
C VAL A 25 12.98 25.08 18.52
N ALA A 26 13.27 23.83 18.90
CA ALA A 26 12.26 22.77 18.88
C ALA A 26 11.01 23.31 19.62
N LEU A 27 9.97 23.66 18.86
CA LEU A 27 8.72 24.19 19.39
C LEU A 27 7.91 22.99 19.88
N GLY A 28 8.33 22.47 21.03
CA GLY A 28 7.68 21.40 21.77
C GLY A 28 7.44 21.85 23.21
N VAL A 29 6.48 22.77 23.38
CA VAL A 29 5.78 23.09 24.63
C VAL A 29 6.63 23.63 25.79
N ASP A 30 6.90 24.95 25.81
CA ASP A 30 7.04 25.69 27.09
C ASP A 30 7.00 27.24 26.95
N PHE A 31 5.84 27.82 26.63
CA PHE A 31 5.63 29.27 26.84
C PHE A 31 4.19 29.63 27.25
N ILE A 32 3.19 28.87 26.78
CA ILE A 32 1.76 29.19 26.94
C ILE A 32 1.24 28.89 28.35
N TYR A 33 1.78 27.84 28.97
CA TYR A 33 1.35 27.37 30.28
C TYR A 33 2.33 27.65 31.41
N ARG A 34 3.43 28.40 31.17
CA ARG A 34 4.39 28.80 32.23
C ARG A 34 3.74 29.54 33.40
N LYS A 35 2.55 30.14 33.19
CA LYS A 35 1.74 30.71 34.28
C LYS A 35 1.33 29.65 35.31
N TYR A 36 1.20 28.40 34.91
CA TYR A 36 1.05 27.25 35.79
C TYR A 36 2.45 26.79 36.24
N HIS A 37 2.71 26.84 37.54
CA HIS A 37 4.00 26.47 38.11
C HIS A 37 4.12 24.93 38.09
N CYS A 38 4.52 24.38 36.95
CA CYS A 38 4.72 22.94 36.75
C CYS A 38 6.17 22.55 37.07
N SER A 39 6.37 21.55 37.93
CA SER A 39 7.69 21.01 38.22
C SER A 39 8.38 20.37 37.01
N ASP A 40 7.58 19.84 36.07
CA ASP A 40 8.06 19.03 34.95
C ASP A 40 8.36 19.87 33.69
N GLY A 41 8.17 21.20 33.74
CA GLY A 41 8.42 22.13 32.62
C GLY A 41 7.41 22.06 31.47
N ASN A 42 6.73 20.94 31.24
CA ASN A 42 5.68 20.79 30.23
C ASN A 42 4.36 20.29 30.87
N THR A 43 3.35 21.16 30.91
CA THR A 43 2.05 20.86 31.53
C THR A 43 1.15 19.94 30.71
N LEU A 44 1.35 19.82 29.39
CA LEU A 44 0.55 18.92 28.55
C LEU A 44 0.90 17.45 28.78
N GLY A 45 2.21 17.16 28.95
CA GLY A 45 2.75 15.83 29.21
C GLY A 45 3.05 15.50 30.68
N CYS A 46 2.72 16.40 31.61
CA CYS A 46 3.09 16.28 33.03
C CYS A 46 2.51 15.02 33.69
N GLU A 47 3.38 14.19 34.29
CA GLU A 47 2.98 12.94 34.97
C GLU A 47 2.08 13.20 36.18
N TRP A 48 2.21 14.37 36.85
CA TRP A 48 1.37 14.71 37.98
C TRP A 48 -0.11 14.82 37.63
N THR A 49 -0.45 15.09 36.37
CA THR A 49 -1.84 15.11 35.93
C THR A 49 -2.46 13.70 35.91
N GLN A 50 -1.67 12.68 35.62
CA GLN A 50 -2.06 11.26 35.75
C GLN A 50 -2.10 10.83 37.21
N LYS A 51 -1.04 11.11 37.98
CA LYS A 51 -0.98 10.79 39.43
C LYS A 51 -2.13 11.43 40.21
N THR A 52 -2.56 12.63 39.81
CA THR A 52 -3.73 13.29 40.39
C THR A 52 -5.01 12.46 40.20
N LEU A 53 -5.21 11.86 39.02
CA LEU A 53 -6.39 11.01 38.75
C LEU A 53 -6.29 9.63 39.43
N GLU A 54 -5.09 9.12 39.65
CA GLU A 54 -4.87 7.91 40.45
C GLU A 54 -5.25 8.15 41.92
N GLN A 55 -5.00 9.35 42.44
CA GLN A 55 -5.38 9.76 43.79
C GLN A 55 -6.87 10.13 43.91
N ASP A 56 -7.39 10.88 42.94
CA ASP A 56 -8.80 11.27 42.84
C ASP A 56 -9.27 11.20 41.38
N SER A 57 -9.98 10.13 41.05
CA SER A 57 -10.52 9.89 39.70
C SER A 57 -11.50 10.97 39.20
N THR A 58 -11.99 11.85 40.09
CA THR A 58 -12.91 12.95 39.74
C THR A 58 -12.21 14.31 39.62
N ALA A 59 -10.91 14.37 39.93
CA ALA A 59 -10.15 15.62 39.90
C ALA A 59 -10.09 16.20 38.48
N LYS A 60 -10.54 17.45 38.35
CA LYS A 60 -10.50 18.21 37.09
C LYS A 60 -9.24 19.07 36.92
N LYS A 61 -8.45 19.22 37.99
CA LYS A 61 -7.24 20.04 38.05
C LYS A 61 -6.16 19.31 38.82
N CYS A 62 -4.93 19.45 38.37
CA CYS A 62 -3.73 18.92 39.01
C CYS A 62 -3.61 19.47 40.43
N LEU A 63 -3.38 18.59 41.40
CA LEU A 63 -3.26 18.98 42.81
C LEU A 63 -2.00 19.80 43.11
N GLN A 64 -0.99 19.73 42.24
CA GLN A 64 0.27 20.47 42.40
C GLN A 64 0.22 21.88 41.81
N CYS A 65 -0.21 22.01 40.55
CA CYS A 65 -0.10 23.28 39.81
C CYS A 65 -1.45 23.87 39.38
N GLY A 66 -2.57 23.18 39.59
CA GLY A 66 -3.91 23.63 39.20
C GLY A 66 -4.22 23.53 37.69
N PHE A 67 -3.30 22.99 36.89
CA PHE A 67 -3.50 22.76 35.45
C PHE A 67 -4.55 21.68 35.18
N PRO A 68 -5.34 21.73 34.09
CA PRO A 68 -6.32 20.68 33.80
C PRO A 68 -5.69 19.26 33.74
N THR A 69 -6.33 18.32 34.43
CA THR A 69 -5.96 16.89 34.37
C THR A 69 -6.23 16.30 32.98
N ILE A 70 -5.66 15.13 32.69
CA ILE A 70 -6.05 14.37 31.49
C ILE A 70 -7.51 13.93 31.59
N LEU A 71 -8.12 13.52 30.48
CA LEU A 71 -9.47 12.97 30.49
C LEU A 71 -9.49 11.61 31.22
N PRO A 72 -10.41 11.38 32.19
CA PRO A 72 -10.61 10.06 32.75
C PRO A 72 -11.00 9.04 31.67
N LEU A 73 -10.59 7.78 31.86
CA LEU A 73 -11.01 6.70 30.96
C LEU A 73 -12.53 6.58 30.95
N LYS A 74 -13.09 6.19 29.79
CA LYS A 74 -14.53 6.12 29.53
C LYS A 74 -15.25 7.47 29.55
N THR A 75 -14.53 8.58 29.60
CA THR A 75 -15.15 9.90 29.35
C THR A 75 -15.74 9.89 27.95
N GLU A 76 -17.00 10.33 27.83
CA GLU A 76 -17.71 10.45 26.56
C GLU A 76 -17.99 11.91 26.23
N PHE A 77 -17.87 12.27 24.95
CA PHE A 77 -18.31 13.55 24.43
C PHE A 77 -19.04 13.36 23.09
N ARG A 78 -19.89 14.33 22.74
CA ARG A 78 -20.68 14.32 21.51
C ARG A 78 -20.05 15.24 20.47
N GLY A 79 -19.73 14.68 19.31
CA GLY A 79 -19.37 15.43 18.11
C GLY A 79 -20.50 15.46 17.08
N TYR A 80 -20.20 16.02 15.91
CA TYR A 80 -21.14 16.10 14.79
C TYR A 80 -21.39 14.74 14.13
N ARG A 81 -20.40 13.84 14.18
CA ARG A 81 -20.48 12.52 13.54
C ARG A 81 -20.82 11.38 14.50
N GLY A 82 -20.81 11.61 15.81
CA GLY A 82 -21.18 10.60 16.78
C GLY A 82 -20.83 10.95 18.21
N ARG A 83 -20.96 9.97 19.10
CA ARG A 83 -20.40 10.03 20.46
C ARG A 83 -19.07 9.30 20.47
N TYR A 84 -18.08 9.90 21.12
CA TYR A 84 -16.73 9.37 21.23
C TYR A 84 -16.43 9.06 22.69
N ARG A 85 -15.69 7.97 22.94
CA ARG A 85 -15.30 7.53 24.27
C ARG A 85 -13.79 7.34 24.35
N ILE A 86 -13.17 7.87 25.40
CA ILE A 86 -11.73 7.73 25.66
C ILE A 86 -11.40 6.32 26.17
N GLU A 87 -10.41 5.68 25.56
CA GLU A 87 -9.92 4.34 25.96
C GLU A 87 -8.53 4.37 26.59
N SER A 88 -7.61 5.19 26.07
CA SER A 88 -6.27 5.36 26.65
C SER A 88 -5.66 6.72 26.32
N PHE A 89 -4.69 7.14 27.14
CA PHE A 89 -3.86 8.32 26.88
C PHE A 89 -2.59 7.90 26.13
N LEU A 90 -2.29 8.58 25.02
CA LEU A 90 -1.13 8.27 24.17
C LEU A 90 0.05 9.20 24.44
N GLY A 91 -0.21 10.43 24.88
CA GLY A 91 0.82 11.43 25.12
C GLY A 91 0.38 12.83 24.71
N HIS A 92 1.31 13.65 24.25
CA HIS A 92 1.04 14.98 23.70
C HIS A 92 1.81 15.21 22.41
N ARG A 93 1.26 16.04 21.52
CA ARG A 93 1.92 16.46 20.28
C ARG A 93 1.46 17.85 19.90
N GLY A 94 2.40 18.73 19.58
CA GLY A 94 2.10 20.15 19.36
C GLY A 94 1.38 20.76 20.57
N MET A 95 0.25 21.42 20.32
CA MET A 95 -0.55 22.09 21.33
C MET A 95 -1.61 21.20 22.01
N GLY A 96 -1.66 19.91 21.68
CA GLY A 96 -2.72 19.02 22.14
C GLY A 96 -2.24 17.75 22.85
N ARG A 97 -3.14 17.18 23.66
CA ARG A 97 -3.03 15.85 24.26
C ARG A 97 -3.67 14.82 23.34
N LEU A 98 -3.03 13.67 23.16
CA LEU A 98 -3.51 12.59 22.29
C LEU A 98 -4.08 11.45 23.11
N TYR A 99 -5.24 10.95 22.68
CA TYR A 99 -5.93 9.83 23.27
C TYR A 99 -6.34 8.85 22.18
N LEU A 100 -6.30 7.56 22.49
CA LEU A 100 -7.02 6.55 21.73
C LEU A 100 -8.45 6.50 22.23
N GLY A 101 -9.40 6.39 21.32
CA GLY A 101 -10.81 6.26 21.65
C GLY A 101 -11.57 5.45 20.63
N VAL A 102 -12.87 5.33 20.88
CA VAL A 102 -13.81 4.67 19.96
C VAL A 102 -15.04 5.54 19.74
N GLN A 103 -15.61 5.46 18.54
CA GLN A 103 -16.96 5.92 18.28
C GLN A 103 -17.96 4.93 18.87
N VAL A 104 -18.83 5.38 19.78
CA VAL A 104 -19.67 4.50 20.60
C VAL A 104 -20.66 3.67 19.76
N ALA A 105 -21.10 4.20 18.62
CA ALA A 105 -22.12 3.58 17.79
C ALA A 105 -21.67 2.25 17.14
N ASP A 106 -20.44 2.18 16.67
CA ASP A 106 -19.89 1.07 15.87
C ASP A 106 -18.55 0.53 16.42
N GLN A 107 -18.06 1.09 17.53
CA GLN A 107 -16.77 0.78 18.14
C GLN A 107 -15.57 1.04 17.19
N GLN A 108 -15.73 1.95 16.22
CA GLN A 108 -14.65 2.31 15.32
C GLN A 108 -13.55 3.08 16.05
N SER A 109 -12.30 2.63 15.88
CA SER A 109 -11.12 3.25 16.49
C SER A 109 -10.90 4.67 15.95
N VAL A 110 -10.61 5.60 16.86
CA VAL A 110 -10.30 6.99 16.56
C VAL A 110 -9.14 7.49 17.41
N VAL A 111 -8.41 8.47 16.90
CA VAL A 111 -7.47 9.26 17.70
C VAL A 111 -8.10 10.61 18.00
N ILE A 112 -8.06 10.99 19.27
CA ILE A 112 -8.69 12.22 19.77
C ILE A 112 -7.57 13.13 20.27
N LYS A 113 -7.45 14.31 19.64
CA LYS A 113 -6.54 15.36 20.07
C LYS A 113 -7.30 16.44 20.83
N GLU A 114 -6.98 16.58 22.10
CA GLU A 114 -7.56 17.57 23.02
C GLU A 114 -6.71 18.83 23.07
N TYR A 115 -7.34 19.98 22.82
CA TYR A 115 -6.75 21.30 23.03
C TYR A 115 -7.39 21.97 24.23
N LEU A 116 -6.59 22.66 25.04
CA LEU A 116 -7.01 23.26 26.31
C LEU A 116 -7.04 24.78 26.22
N LEU A 117 -8.07 25.39 26.81
CA LEU A 117 -8.25 26.85 26.92
C LEU A 117 -8.36 27.26 28.41
N PRO A 118 -7.32 27.03 29.22
CA PRO A 118 -7.43 27.21 30.66
C PRO A 118 -7.53 28.70 31.05
N ASN A 119 -8.38 29.01 32.03
CA ASN A 119 -8.80 30.39 32.36
C ASN A 119 -7.69 31.34 32.84
N ILE A 120 -6.52 30.83 33.28
CA ILE A 120 -5.35 31.65 33.61
C ILE A 120 -4.68 32.22 32.35
N CYS A 121 -4.83 31.52 31.22
CA CYS A 121 -4.22 31.88 29.95
C CYS A 121 -5.21 32.60 29.02
N PHE A 122 -6.49 32.23 29.07
CA PHE A 122 -7.54 32.75 28.18
C PHE A 122 -8.70 33.32 28.99
N ASN A 123 -9.12 34.54 28.65
CA ASN A 123 -10.31 35.12 29.25
C ASN A 123 -11.60 34.55 28.60
N PRO A 124 -12.79 34.72 29.22
CA PRO A 124 -14.02 34.11 28.70
C PRO A 124 -14.40 34.54 27.28
N GLN A 125 -14.08 35.78 26.88
CA GLN A 125 -14.35 36.25 25.52
C GLN A 125 -13.43 35.56 24.52
N GLU A 126 -12.13 35.54 24.82
CA GLU A 126 -11.10 34.84 24.04
C GLU A 126 -11.39 33.36 23.87
N THR A 127 -11.88 32.70 24.92
CA THR A 127 -12.23 31.27 24.87
C THR A 127 -13.43 31.03 23.95
N ARG A 128 -14.47 31.88 24.03
CA ARG A 128 -15.62 31.79 23.12
C ARG A 128 -15.22 32.03 21.66
N ASP A 129 -14.42 33.06 21.40
CA ASP A 129 -13.99 33.42 20.05
C ASP A 129 -13.13 32.29 19.43
N ARG A 130 -12.23 31.69 20.21
CA ARG A 130 -11.42 30.55 19.76
C ARG A 130 -12.25 29.30 19.49
N LYS A 131 -13.21 28.97 20.35
CA LYS A 131 -14.12 27.83 20.15
C LYS A 131 -14.94 27.99 18.87
N GLN A 132 -15.50 29.18 18.65
CA GLN A 132 -16.24 29.49 17.41
C GLN A 132 -15.36 29.44 16.17
N LEU A 133 -14.15 29.98 16.25
CA LEU A 133 -13.20 29.94 15.13
C LEU A 133 -12.76 28.52 14.84
N PHE A 134 -12.46 27.73 15.88
CA PHE A 134 -12.10 26.32 15.77
C PHE A 134 -13.14 25.55 14.97
N GLU A 135 -14.42 25.57 15.33
CA GLU A 135 -15.46 24.86 14.58
C GLU A 135 -15.61 25.31 13.12
N ARG A 136 -15.23 26.56 12.80
CA ARG A 136 -15.29 27.11 11.43
C ARG A 136 -14.14 26.68 10.53
N VAL A 137 -12.98 26.33 11.11
CA VAL A 137 -11.73 26.07 10.35
C VAL A 137 -11.15 24.67 10.59
N ALA A 138 -11.56 24.02 11.66
CA ALA A 138 -11.16 22.66 12.02
C ALA A 138 -11.98 21.66 11.18
N GLY A 139 -11.46 21.39 10.00
CA GLY A 139 -12.11 20.58 8.98
C GLY A 139 -11.63 21.05 7.62
N LEU A 140 -11.19 20.12 6.78
CA LEU A 140 -10.75 20.44 5.44
C LEU A 140 -11.36 19.46 4.46
N SER A 141 -12.04 20.00 3.45
CA SER A 141 -12.59 19.21 2.35
C SER A 141 -12.21 19.87 1.03
N LEU A 142 -12.08 19.09 -0.03
CA LEU A 142 -11.89 19.68 -1.36
C LEU A 142 -13.17 20.38 -1.78
N ALA A 143 -13.04 21.58 -2.35
CA ALA A 143 -14.17 22.40 -2.75
C ALA A 143 -15.00 21.76 -3.88
N ASP A 144 -14.43 20.79 -4.60
CA ASP A 144 -15.12 19.99 -5.61
C ASP A 144 -15.73 18.68 -5.07
N GLY A 145 -15.64 18.45 -3.76
CA GLY A 145 -16.22 17.28 -3.10
C GLY A 145 -15.47 15.96 -3.35
N ARG A 146 -14.32 15.97 -4.04
CA ARG A 146 -13.48 14.77 -4.17
C ARG A 146 -12.96 14.35 -2.79
N ILE A 147 -12.88 13.03 -2.58
CA ILE A 147 -12.11 12.44 -1.48
C ILE A 147 -10.88 11.84 -2.13
N GLN A 148 -9.71 12.39 -1.80
CA GLN A 148 -8.43 11.86 -2.26
C GLN A 148 -7.63 11.35 -1.08
N ASP A 149 -6.94 10.23 -1.26
CA ASP A 149 -6.07 9.64 -0.25
C ASP A 149 -4.74 10.41 -0.16
N MET A 150 -4.84 11.65 0.27
CA MET A 150 -3.70 12.50 0.59
C MET A 150 -3.03 11.91 1.84
N ARG A 151 -1.69 11.89 1.88
CA ARG A 151 -0.95 11.57 3.12
C ARG A 151 -0.99 12.76 4.09
N LEU A 152 -2.18 13.30 4.29
CA LEU A 152 -2.49 14.41 5.17
C LEU A 152 -3.55 13.92 6.15
N ASN A 153 -3.24 13.97 7.44
CA ASN A 153 -4.16 13.61 8.50
C ASN A 153 -5.22 14.72 8.64
N LEU A 154 -6.36 14.51 7.99
CA LEU A 154 -7.50 15.41 8.07
C LEU A 154 -8.44 14.99 9.21
N PRO A 155 -8.91 15.96 10.03
CA PRO A 155 -9.85 15.66 11.10
C PRO A 155 -11.17 15.20 10.50
N TRP A 156 -11.67 14.10 11.04
CA TRP A 156 -12.96 13.53 10.72
C TRP A 156 -14.11 14.30 11.39
N ASP A 157 -13.85 14.77 12.62
CA ASP A 157 -14.76 15.61 13.41
C ASP A 157 -13.95 16.68 14.16
N ALA A 158 -14.59 17.81 14.45
CA ALA A 158 -14.02 18.90 15.22
C ALA A 158 -15.09 19.45 16.17
N VAL A 159 -14.81 19.40 17.46
CA VAL A 159 -15.80 19.63 18.50
C VAL A 159 -15.29 20.70 19.47
N ALA A 160 -16.00 21.81 19.60
CA ALA A 160 -15.82 22.70 20.74
C ALA A 160 -16.74 22.24 21.88
N ASP A 161 -16.17 21.89 23.05
CA ASP A 161 -16.99 21.42 24.16
C ASP A 161 -17.91 22.54 24.67
N PRO A 162 -19.24 22.38 24.75
CA PRO A 162 -20.13 23.47 25.12
C PRO A 162 -19.99 23.91 26.59
N ILE A 163 -19.43 23.05 27.45
CA ILE A 163 -19.38 23.26 28.90
C ILE A 163 -17.94 23.46 29.37
N ALA A 164 -16.99 22.68 28.85
CA ALA A 164 -15.61 22.74 29.25
C ALA A 164 -14.77 23.65 28.33
N GLU A 165 -13.69 24.19 28.88
CA GLU A 165 -12.77 25.06 28.14
C GLU A 165 -11.72 24.26 27.38
N ARG A 166 -12.23 23.51 26.39
CA ARG A 166 -11.45 22.61 25.55
C ARG A 166 -12.12 22.39 24.19
N CYS A 167 -11.31 21.97 23.24
CA CYS A 167 -11.73 21.55 21.91
C CYS A 167 -11.13 20.18 21.57
N TYR A 168 -11.77 19.44 20.68
CA TYR A 168 -11.33 18.12 20.25
C TYR A 168 -11.24 18.08 18.72
N LEU A 169 -10.12 17.58 18.20
CA LEU A 169 -10.02 17.06 16.85
C LEU A 169 -10.11 15.54 16.92
N VAL A 170 -10.95 14.93 16.10
CA VAL A 170 -11.07 13.48 16.01
C VAL A 170 -10.61 13.05 14.63
N THR A 171 -9.62 12.17 14.56
CA THR A 171 -9.15 11.54 13.32
C THR A 171 -9.61 10.09 13.27
N ASN A 172 -9.94 9.62 12.08
CA ASN A 172 -10.42 8.25 11.88
C ASN A 172 -9.24 7.26 11.87
N GLY A 173 -9.40 6.13 12.54
CA GLY A 173 -8.38 5.09 12.62
C GLY A 173 -7.21 5.50 13.51
N ASN A 174 -6.03 4.92 13.26
CA ASN A 174 -4.87 5.04 14.13
C ASN A 174 -3.70 5.82 13.49
N GLN A 175 -3.91 6.42 12.32
CA GLN A 175 -2.85 7.11 11.57
C GLN A 175 -2.24 8.28 12.36
N ASP A 176 -3.08 8.99 13.12
CA ASP A 176 -2.63 10.12 13.91
C ASP A 176 -1.91 9.73 15.21
N ALA A 177 -1.84 8.43 15.51
CA ALA A 177 -1.05 7.87 16.60
C ALA A 177 0.32 7.34 16.16
N TYR A 178 0.67 7.46 14.87
CA TYR A 178 1.99 7.03 14.39
C TYR A 178 3.13 7.86 15.01
N PRO A 179 4.33 7.26 15.18
CA PRO A 179 5.49 7.97 15.69
C PRO A 179 5.83 9.20 14.86
N THR A 180 6.29 10.27 15.50
CA THR A 180 6.83 11.43 14.78
C THR A 180 8.22 11.12 14.22
N LEU A 181 8.67 11.90 13.25
CA LEU A 181 10.05 11.80 12.77
C LEU A 181 11.08 12.12 13.85
N SER A 182 10.72 12.97 14.82
CA SER A 182 11.55 13.22 16.01
C SER A 182 11.75 11.93 16.82
N THR A 183 10.67 11.21 17.13
CA THR A 183 10.73 9.91 17.83
C THR A 183 11.51 8.87 17.03
N TYR A 184 11.29 8.85 15.71
CA TYR A 184 12.01 7.95 14.80
C TYR A 184 13.52 8.24 14.81
N LEU A 185 13.93 9.50 14.66
CA LEU A 185 15.35 9.88 14.70
C LEU A 185 16.01 9.53 16.02
N ALA A 186 15.31 9.70 17.15
CA ALA A 186 15.82 9.33 18.46
C ALA A 186 16.10 7.82 18.59
N THR A 187 15.36 6.98 17.84
CA THR A 187 15.46 5.52 17.91
C THR A 187 16.37 4.93 16.83
N ASN A 188 16.34 5.49 15.62
CA ASN A 188 16.96 4.93 14.42
C ASN A 188 18.20 5.70 13.94
N GLY A 189 18.39 6.95 14.40
CA GLY A 189 19.48 7.82 13.96
C GLY A 189 19.29 8.39 12.55
N ALA A 190 20.39 8.80 11.92
CA ALA A 190 20.40 9.49 10.63
C ALA A 190 19.85 8.64 9.47
N MET A 191 19.11 9.29 8.58
CA MET A 191 18.67 8.71 7.30
C MET A 191 19.74 8.89 6.22
N THR A 192 19.83 7.92 5.32
CA THR A 192 20.66 7.99 4.11
C THR A 192 20.11 8.99 3.09
N GLU A 193 20.95 9.43 2.15
CA GLU A 193 20.52 10.30 1.04
C GLU A 193 19.32 9.71 0.26
N GLY A 194 19.31 8.40 0.00
CA GLY A 194 18.22 7.73 -0.69
C GLY A 194 16.90 7.77 0.10
N GLU A 195 16.97 7.57 1.41
CA GLU A 195 15.80 7.67 2.30
C GLU A 195 15.29 9.11 2.38
N VAL A 196 16.17 10.11 2.52
CA VAL A 196 15.76 11.52 2.57
C VAL A 196 15.17 11.98 1.24
N ARG A 197 15.68 11.51 0.10
CA ARG A 197 15.04 11.74 -1.22
C ARG A 197 13.62 11.16 -1.27
N ARG A 198 13.43 9.94 -0.76
CA ARG A 198 12.10 9.30 -0.68
C ARG A 198 11.16 10.06 0.26
N PHE A 199 11.67 10.51 1.40
CA PHE A 199 10.94 11.37 2.35
C PHE A 199 10.49 12.67 1.66
N LEU A 200 11.42 13.41 1.04
CA LEU A 200 11.13 14.67 0.34
C LEU A 200 10.08 14.48 -0.77
N SER A 201 10.17 13.41 -1.54
CA SER A 201 9.19 13.10 -2.60
C SER A 201 7.76 12.96 -2.04
N GLN A 202 7.61 12.28 -0.91
CA GLN A 202 6.31 12.08 -0.26
C GLN A 202 5.73 13.37 0.33
N VAL A 203 6.54 14.17 1.02
CA VAL A 203 6.08 15.43 1.65
C VAL A 203 5.83 16.51 0.60
N LEU A 204 6.70 16.66 -0.41
CA LEU A 204 6.49 17.60 -1.51
C LEU A 204 5.24 17.27 -2.33
N GLN A 205 4.90 15.99 -2.51
CA GLN A 205 3.64 15.60 -3.14
C GLN A 205 2.44 16.12 -2.33
N THR A 206 2.50 16.00 -1.00
CA THR A 206 1.42 16.45 -0.11
C THR A 206 1.34 17.98 -0.08
N LEU A 207 2.47 18.68 -0.05
CA LEU A 207 2.52 20.15 -0.11
C LEU A 207 2.08 20.71 -1.47
N GLN A 208 2.49 20.09 -2.59
CA GLN A 208 2.01 20.45 -3.93
C GLN A 208 0.47 20.46 -3.96
N PHE A 209 -0.12 19.45 -3.35
CA PHE A 209 -1.56 19.36 -3.24
C PHE A 209 -2.15 20.45 -2.34
N LEU A 210 -1.62 20.60 -1.12
CA LEU A 210 -2.12 21.56 -0.14
C LEU A 210 -2.00 23.02 -0.66
N HIS A 211 -0.92 23.35 -1.36
CA HIS A 211 -0.68 24.68 -1.93
C HIS A 211 -1.50 24.94 -3.21
N GLY A 212 -1.77 23.91 -4.01
CA GLY A 212 -2.34 24.06 -5.35
C GLY A 212 -3.87 23.91 -5.46
N GLN A 213 -4.53 23.26 -4.49
CA GLN A 213 -5.94 22.89 -4.60
C GLN A 213 -6.89 23.88 -3.95
N LYS A 214 -8.18 23.78 -4.29
CA LYS A 214 -9.25 24.57 -3.65
C LYS A 214 -9.87 23.77 -2.51
N PHE A 215 -9.90 24.35 -1.33
CA PHE A 215 -10.50 23.74 -0.16
C PHE A 215 -11.72 24.50 0.32
N SER A 216 -12.72 23.76 0.78
CA SER A 216 -13.87 24.28 1.51
C SER A 216 -13.69 24.02 3.00
N LEU A 217 -13.82 25.10 3.78
CA LEU A 217 -13.84 25.08 5.23
C LEU A 217 -15.27 24.84 5.74
N PRO A 218 -15.46 24.35 6.97
CA PRO A 218 -16.77 24.19 7.60
C PRO A 218 -17.63 25.46 7.60
N SER A 219 -17.00 26.64 7.60
CA SER A 219 -17.68 27.94 7.44
C SER A 219 -18.38 28.12 6.09
N GLY A 220 -18.15 27.24 5.11
CA GLY A 220 -18.56 27.39 3.71
C GLY A 220 -17.59 28.23 2.87
N GLN A 221 -16.56 28.83 3.48
CA GLN A 221 -15.55 29.59 2.77
C GLN A 221 -14.70 28.67 1.89
N VAL A 222 -14.48 29.07 0.64
CA VAL A 222 -13.57 28.39 -0.29
C VAL A 222 -12.27 29.17 -0.37
N GLN A 223 -11.15 28.47 -0.17
CA GLN A 223 -9.81 29.04 -0.24
C GLN A 223 -8.97 28.32 -1.29
N GLN A 224 -8.23 29.09 -2.09
CA GLN A 224 -7.25 28.59 -3.03
C GLN A 224 -5.91 28.38 -2.31
N GLY A 225 -5.52 27.13 -2.12
CA GLY A 225 -4.28 26.75 -1.44
C GLY A 225 -4.30 27.06 0.06
N ILE A 226 -3.68 26.18 0.83
CA ILE A 226 -3.47 26.34 2.27
C ILE A 226 -2.00 26.07 2.56
N ALA A 227 -1.37 26.93 3.35
CA ALA A 227 -0.02 26.66 3.83
C ALA A 227 -0.15 25.75 5.05
N HIS A 228 0.74 24.77 5.17
CA HIS A 228 0.78 23.90 6.34
C HIS A 228 1.13 24.72 7.59
N GLY A 229 2.16 25.57 7.50
CA GLY A 229 2.56 26.56 8.50
C GLY A 229 3.20 26.00 9.77
N ASN A 230 3.36 24.68 9.85
CA ASN A 230 3.89 23.97 11.02
C ASN A 230 4.73 22.75 10.61
N ILE A 231 5.44 22.79 9.49
CA ILE A 231 6.26 21.64 9.05
C ILE A 231 7.44 21.48 10.00
N SER A 232 7.59 20.31 10.61
CA SER A 232 8.64 20.00 11.58
C SER A 232 8.85 18.49 11.73
N LEU A 233 9.84 18.08 12.50
CA LEU A 233 10.03 16.67 12.87
C LEU A 233 8.86 16.11 13.71
N ASP A 234 8.08 16.97 14.36
CA ASP A 234 6.98 16.55 15.25
C ASP A 234 5.62 16.53 14.53
N SER A 235 5.44 17.30 13.46
CA SER A 235 4.20 17.32 12.67
C SER A 235 4.18 16.31 11.52
N LEU A 236 5.32 15.66 11.26
CA LEU A 236 5.46 14.62 10.23
C LEU A 236 5.55 13.25 10.91
N LEU A 237 4.59 12.38 10.61
CA LEU A 237 4.47 11.05 11.20
C LEU A 237 4.99 9.99 10.24
N ILE A 238 5.63 8.95 10.77
CA ILE A 238 6.22 7.88 9.98
C ILE A 238 5.60 6.52 10.33
N LEU A 239 5.14 5.83 9.30
CA LEU A 239 4.81 4.41 9.36
C LEU A 239 5.93 3.65 8.65
N ALA A 240 6.77 2.97 9.41
CA ALA A 240 7.88 2.18 8.89
C ALA A 240 7.65 0.67 9.11
N ASP A 241 8.01 -0.12 8.10
CA ASP A 241 8.07 -1.59 8.11
C ASP A 241 9.44 -2.01 7.55
N ASP A 242 9.81 -3.30 7.67
CA ASP A 242 11.10 -3.86 7.28
C ASP A 242 11.48 -3.60 5.80
N GLN A 243 10.50 -3.24 4.95
CA GLN A 243 10.68 -3.05 3.50
C GLN A 243 10.47 -1.60 3.02
N ALA A 244 9.78 -0.75 3.78
CA ALA A 244 9.35 0.57 3.33
C ALA A 244 8.88 1.47 4.47
N PHE A 245 8.93 2.79 4.25
CA PHE A 245 8.26 3.75 5.12
C PHE A 245 7.37 4.74 4.35
N PHE A 246 6.33 5.21 5.04
CA PHE A 246 5.38 6.22 4.57
C PHE A 246 5.33 7.40 5.54
N ILE A 247 5.20 8.61 4.98
CA ILE A 247 5.14 9.86 5.75
C ILE A 247 3.75 10.47 5.66
N TYR A 248 3.16 10.76 6.81
CA TYR A 248 1.88 11.46 6.96
C TYR A 248 2.11 12.86 7.52
N VAL A 249 1.51 13.86 6.90
CA VAL A 249 1.55 15.26 7.32
C VAL A 249 0.38 15.52 8.28
N SER A 250 0.63 16.14 9.43
CA SER A 250 -0.37 16.37 10.49
C SER A 250 -0.18 17.73 11.16
N ASP A 251 -1.10 18.12 12.05
CA ASP A 251 -0.96 19.31 12.90
C ASP A 251 -0.79 20.64 12.14
N LEU A 252 -1.71 20.92 11.20
CA LEU A 252 -1.73 22.18 10.46
C LEU A 252 -1.78 23.39 11.41
N ALA A 253 -0.97 24.41 11.11
CA ALA A 253 -0.98 25.68 11.85
C ALA A 253 -2.36 26.34 11.90
N LEU A 254 -3.19 26.09 10.88
CA LEU A 254 -4.58 26.54 10.81
C LEU A 254 -5.39 26.15 12.07
N TRP A 255 -5.07 25.01 12.67
CA TRP A 255 -5.75 24.50 13.87
C TRP A 255 -4.89 24.67 15.12
N GLU A 256 -3.59 24.37 15.03
CA GLU A 256 -2.68 24.44 16.18
C GLU A 256 -2.57 25.85 16.76
N ARG A 257 -2.44 26.87 15.90
CA ARG A 257 -2.19 28.26 16.33
C ARG A 257 -3.42 28.94 16.94
N LEU A 258 -4.59 28.32 16.89
CA LEU A 258 -5.78 28.82 17.61
C LEU A 258 -5.58 28.80 19.12
N PHE A 259 -4.67 27.97 19.60
CA PHE A 259 -4.36 27.78 21.02
C PHE A 259 -3.07 28.51 21.44
N ASP A 260 -2.52 29.36 20.55
CA ASP A 260 -1.42 30.26 20.89
C ASP A 260 -1.87 31.33 21.90
N LEU A 261 -0.92 31.82 22.73
CA LEU A 261 -1.18 32.92 23.65
C LEU A 261 -1.69 34.16 22.90
N PRO A 262 -2.61 34.94 23.47
CA PRO A 262 -3.08 36.20 22.89
C PRO A 262 -1.95 37.21 22.60
N THR A 263 -0.84 37.12 23.32
CA THR A 263 0.33 38.01 23.16
C THR A 263 1.29 37.56 22.06
N THR A 264 1.09 36.37 21.49
CA THR A 264 1.93 35.87 20.40
C THR A 264 1.64 36.65 19.13
N LYS A 265 2.68 37.11 18.44
CA LYS A 265 2.54 37.81 17.17
C LYS A 265 1.96 36.83 16.14
N THR A 266 0.82 37.18 15.54
CA THR A 266 0.22 36.37 14.48
C THR A 266 1.15 36.32 13.27
N VAL A 267 1.71 35.14 13.00
CA VAL A 267 2.48 34.88 11.77
C VAL A 267 1.53 34.25 10.76
N ILE A 268 1.41 34.87 9.58
CA ILE A 268 0.62 34.34 8.48
C ILE A 268 1.47 33.25 7.79
N PRO A 269 1.02 31.98 7.77
CA PRO A 269 1.73 30.92 7.06
C PRO A 269 1.86 31.22 5.56
N THR A 270 3.02 30.92 4.97
CA THR A 270 3.28 31.07 3.53
C THR A 270 3.76 29.76 2.92
N PHE A 271 3.51 29.55 1.63
CA PHE A 271 3.96 28.35 0.92
C PHE A 271 5.49 28.26 0.86
N ALA A 272 6.17 29.40 0.73
CA ALA A 272 7.64 29.46 0.74
C ALA A 272 8.21 28.98 2.08
N GLN A 273 7.60 29.39 3.20
CA GLN A 273 8.05 28.96 4.52
C GLN A 273 7.91 27.44 4.71
N ASP A 274 6.85 26.81 4.18
CA ASP A 274 6.70 25.35 4.24
C ASP A 274 7.87 24.62 3.54
N LEU A 275 8.40 25.17 2.44
CA LEU A 275 9.54 24.60 1.74
C LEU A 275 10.86 24.80 2.50
N VAL A 276 11.04 25.95 3.15
CA VAL A 276 12.17 26.22 4.03
C VAL A 276 12.19 25.28 5.21
N ASP A 277 11.04 25.15 5.89
CA ASP A 277 10.87 24.24 7.03
C ASP A 277 11.12 22.78 6.62
N LEU A 278 10.66 22.37 5.42
CA LEU A 278 10.96 21.06 4.86
C LEU A 278 12.45 20.87 4.57
N GLY A 279 13.15 21.92 4.09
CA GLY A 279 14.60 21.93 3.92
C GLY A 279 15.34 21.69 5.24
N HIS A 280 14.88 22.33 6.32
CA HIS A 280 15.43 22.10 7.67
C HIS A 280 15.19 20.67 8.15
N VAL A 281 13.98 20.13 7.97
CA VAL A 281 13.69 18.72 8.31
C VAL A 281 14.60 17.77 7.53
N ALA A 282 14.76 17.96 6.22
CA ALA A 282 15.65 17.13 5.40
C ALA A 282 17.10 17.18 5.88
N PHE A 283 17.59 18.37 6.25
CA PHE A 283 18.91 18.54 6.84
C PHE A 283 19.06 17.79 8.18
N TYR A 284 18.08 17.88 9.08
CA TYR A 284 18.12 17.16 10.36
C TYR A 284 18.00 15.64 10.18
N LEU A 285 17.23 15.16 9.20
CA LEU A 285 17.16 13.73 8.89
C LEU A 285 18.52 13.20 8.39
N LEU A 286 19.24 13.97 7.57
CA LEU A 286 20.60 13.62 7.13
C LEU A 286 21.64 13.67 8.27
N ALA A 287 21.48 14.61 9.21
CA ALA A 287 22.36 14.74 10.36
C ALA A 287 22.05 13.70 11.46
N GLY A 288 20.82 13.20 11.52
CA GLY A 288 20.32 12.32 12.57
C GLY A 288 20.03 12.98 13.91
N SER A 289 20.14 14.31 13.99
CA SER A 289 19.93 15.11 15.20
C SER A 289 19.63 16.56 14.82
N THR A 290 19.05 17.33 15.74
CA THR A 290 18.88 18.78 15.64
C THR A 290 20.02 19.56 16.30
N VAL A 291 20.84 18.89 17.11
CA VAL A 291 21.97 19.46 17.85
C VAL A 291 23.26 18.69 17.63
N ASN A 292 24.39 19.37 17.78
CA ASN A 292 25.71 18.77 17.69
C ASN A 292 26.01 17.91 18.92
N SER A 293 26.49 16.68 18.69
CA SER A 293 26.73 15.66 19.73
C SER A 293 27.77 16.06 20.78
N PHE A 294 28.67 17.00 20.49
CA PHE A 294 29.76 17.37 21.40
C PHE A 294 29.42 18.57 22.31
N ASN A 295 28.74 19.58 21.78
CA ASN A 295 28.51 20.84 22.48
C ASN A 295 27.02 21.19 22.66
N HIS A 296 26.11 20.33 22.18
CA HIS A 296 24.66 20.51 22.23
C HIS A 296 24.15 21.81 21.57
N GLN A 297 24.97 22.43 20.70
CA GLN A 297 24.54 23.59 19.93
C GLN A 297 23.65 23.18 18.75
N PRO A 298 22.65 23.98 18.37
CA PRO A 298 21.80 23.72 17.21
C PRO A 298 22.61 23.57 15.91
N LEU A 299 22.25 22.59 15.09
CA LEU A 299 22.85 22.44 13.77
C LEU A 299 22.33 23.52 12.82
N ASP A 300 23.26 24.25 12.21
CA ASP A 300 23.01 25.28 11.21
C ASP A 300 23.39 24.78 9.81
N PRO A 301 22.44 24.72 8.85
CA PRO A 301 22.73 24.29 7.48
C PRO A 301 23.62 25.26 6.69
N LYS A 302 23.87 26.48 7.18
CA LYS A 302 24.84 27.41 6.58
C LYS A 302 26.29 27.03 6.89
N GLN A 303 26.53 26.16 7.87
CA GLN A 303 27.86 25.74 8.29
C GLN A 303 28.23 24.41 7.62
N GLU A 304 29.27 24.42 6.77
CA GLU A 304 29.69 23.25 6.00
C GLU A 304 30.00 22.03 6.89
N GLN A 305 30.59 22.27 8.05
CA GLN A 305 30.97 21.25 9.04
C GLN A 305 29.80 20.49 9.65
N HIS A 306 28.56 20.98 9.51
CA HIS A 306 27.36 20.30 10.00
C HIS A 306 26.74 19.35 8.97
N TRP A 307 27.25 19.32 7.73
CA TRP A 307 26.72 18.46 6.68
C TRP A 307 27.35 17.07 6.68
N THR A 308 26.51 16.05 6.60
CA THR A 308 26.92 14.68 6.26
C THR A 308 27.35 14.61 4.78
N LYS A 309 28.22 13.66 4.44
CA LYS A 309 28.71 13.46 3.06
C LYS A 309 27.57 12.98 2.15
N ILE A 310 27.09 13.87 1.28
CA ILE A 310 26.03 13.64 0.28
C ILE A 310 26.49 14.11 -1.11
N THR A 311 25.74 13.77 -2.17
CA THR A 311 26.06 14.24 -3.52
C THR A 311 25.90 15.77 -3.64
N PRO A 312 26.80 16.47 -4.38
CA PRO A 312 26.69 17.92 -4.56
C PRO A 312 25.35 18.36 -5.18
N ALA A 313 24.80 17.57 -6.10
CA ALA A 313 23.52 17.85 -6.73
C ALA A 313 22.35 17.82 -5.72
N PHE A 314 22.36 16.85 -4.80
CA PHE A 314 21.34 16.78 -3.75
C PHE A 314 21.52 17.87 -2.69
N LYS A 315 22.76 18.21 -2.35
CA LYS A 315 23.04 19.35 -1.46
C LYS A 315 22.52 20.67 -2.04
N ALA A 316 22.78 20.92 -3.33
CA ALA A 316 22.25 22.09 -4.03
C ALA A 316 20.72 22.11 -4.04
N PHE A 317 20.07 20.95 -4.20
CA PHE A 317 18.62 20.85 -4.07
C PHE A 317 18.11 21.30 -2.70
N ILE A 318 18.73 20.84 -1.61
CA ILE A 318 18.33 21.25 -0.24
C ILE A 318 18.64 22.73 0.01
N PHE A 319 19.74 23.27 -0.52
CA PHE A 319 20.03 24.71 -0.45
C PHE A 319 18.95 25.57 -1.11
N ARG A 320 18.36 25.12 -2.22
CA ARG A 320 17.22 25.80 -2.83
C ARG A 320 15.95 25.75 -1.97
N LEU A 321 15.70 24.64 -1.25
CA LEU A 321 14.61 24.57 -0.27
C LEU A 321 14.83 25.57 0.88
N LEU A 322 16.07 25.66 1.37
CA LEU A 322 16.47 26.53 2.48
C LEU A 322 16.66 28.02 2.11
N GLU A 323 16.37 28.42 0.87
CA GLU A 323 16.66 29.76 0.33
C GLU A 323 18.13 30.20 0.44
N LEU A 324 19.06 29.23 0.51
CA LEU A 324 20.51 29.48 0.45
C LEU A 324 21.03 29.56 -0.99
N ASP A 325 20.20 29.13 -1.94
CA ASP A 325 20.36 29.29 -3.38
C ASP A 325 19.01 29.77 -3.96
N LYS A 326 18.88 29.88 -5.30
CA LYS A 326 17.66 30.32 -5.97
C LYS A 326 16.45 29.50 -5.49
N PRO A 327 15.49 30.12 -4.78
CA PRO A 327 14.37 29.41 -4.17
C PRO A 327 13.48 28.74 -5.22
N PHE A 328 12.76 27.71 -4.80
CA PHE A 328 11.67 27.16 -5.60
C PHE A 328 10.47 28.09 -5.56
N VAL A 329 9.78 28.24 -6.69
CA VAL A 329 8.55 29.02 -6.79
C VAL A 329 7.37 28.27 -6.15
N SER A 330 7.40 26.93 -6.17
CA SER A 330 6.35 26.08 -5.61
C SER A 330 6.85 24.69 -5.21
N ALA A 331 6.05 24.00 -4.39
CA ALA A 331 6.29 22.58 -4.07
C ALA A 331 6.26 21.67 -5.32
N GLU A 332 5.52 22.05 -6.36
CA GLU A 332 5.50 21.33 -7.64
C GLU A 332 6.85 21.42 -8.36
N GLU A 333 7.44 22.61 -8.45
CA GLU A 333 8.76 22.81 -9.06
C GLU A 333 9.82 22.02 -8.29
N ALA A 334 9.80 22.10 -6.95
CA ALA A 334 10.70 21.34 -6.09
C ALA A 334 10.57 19.84 -6.33
N ARG A 335 9.35 19.31 -6.42
CA ARG A 335 9.11 17.89 -6.65
C ARG A 335 9.60 17.43 -8.02
N GLN A 336 9.30 18.20 -9.07
CA GLN A 336 9.73 17.86 -10.44
C GLN A 336 11.25 17.78 -10.54
N LEU A 337 11.97 18.73 -9.93
CA LEU A 337 13.43 18.71 -9.95
C LEU A 337 14.01 17.55 -9.13
N LEU A 338 13.41 17.22 -7.98
CA LEU A 338 13.85 16.08 -7.15
C LEU A 338 13.83 14.76 -7.93
N LEU A 339 12.77 14.55 -8.73
CA LEU A 339 12.60 13.34 -9.56
C LEU A 339 13.61 13.24 -10.71
N GLN A 340 14.19 14.38 -11.14
CA GLN A 340 15.18 14.44 -12.21
C GLN A 340 16.62 14.31 -11.72
N LEU A 341 16.86 14.33 -10.40
CA LEU A 341 18.21 14.17 -9.85
C LEU A 341 18.78 12.79 -10.20
N PRO A 342 20.08 12.69 -10.54
CA PRO A 342 20.71 11.41 -10.86
C PRO A 342 20.49 10.37 -9.75
N SER A 343 20.19 9.13 -10.14
CA SER A 343 20.11 8.00 -9.21
C SER A 343 21.49 7.69 -8.63
N LEU A 344 21.56 7.44 -7.32
CA LEU A 344 22.78 6.98 -6.68
C LEU A 344 23.21 5.63 -7.30
N PRO A 345 24.51 5.39 -7.56
CA PRO A 345 24.98 4.07 -7.93
C PRO A 345 24.63 3.07 -6.80
N PRO A 346 24.23 1.83 -7.13
CA PRO A 346 24.00 0.80 -6.12
C PRO A 346 25.28 0.61 -5.29
N ARG A 347 25.14 0.69 -3.97
CA ARG A 347 26.26 0.46 -3.06
C ARG A 347 26.52 -1.05 -3.03
N GLU A 348 27.76 -1.45 -3.36
CA GLU A 348 28.24 -2.81 -3.09
C GLU A 348 28.11 -3.06 -1.59
N GLU A 349 27.25 -4.00 -1.21
CA GLU A 349 27.21 -4.53 0.15
C GLU A 349 28.52 -5.28 0.40
N LEU A 350 29.45 -4.63 1.11
CA LEU A 350 30.55 -5.32 1.76
C LEU A 350 29.95 -6.21 2.85
N VAL A 351 29.80 -7.49 2.54
CA VAL A 351 29.53 -8.56 3.50
C VAL A 351 30.70 -8.60 4.49
N ILE A 352 30.55 -7.95 5.64
CA ILE A 352 31.45 -8.17 6.78
C ILE A 352 31.03 -9.48 7.43
N ILE A 353 31.77 -10.55 7.11
CA ILE A 353 31.72 -11.82 7.84
C ILE A 353 32.32 -11.55 9.22
N GLY A 354 31.46 -11.20 10.18
CA GLY A 354 31.83 -11.10 11.59
C GLY A 354 31.98 -12.49 12.19
N ASN A 355 33.23 -12.93 12.38
CA ASN A 355 33.54 -14.07 13.23
C ASN A 355 33.12 -13.76 14.67
N LYS A 356 32.21 -14.55 15.23
CA LYS A 356 31.89 -14.52 16.66
C LYS A 356 33.06 -15.11 17.45
N GLU A 357 33.73 -14.28 18.24
CA GLU A 357 34.56 -14.75 19.35
C GLU A 357 33.66 -15.23 20.50
N ASN A 358 33.92 -16.45 20.96
CA ASN A 358 33.27 -17.07 22.10
C ASN A 358 33.85 -16.50 23.41
N GLU A 359 33.06 -15.74 24.16
CA GLU A 359 33.36 -15.50 25.58
C GLU A 359 32.96 -16.70 26.43
N LYS A 360 33.93 -17.18 27.24
CA LYS A 360 33.79 -18.31 28.16
C LYS A 360 32.97 -17.90 29.38
N ILE A 361 31.83 -18.54 29.61
CA ILE A 361 31.06 -18.43 30.86
C ILE A 361 31.61 -19.44 31.88
N LYS A 362 31.97 -18.95 33.08
CA LYS A 362 32.42 -19.74 34.23
C LYS A 362 31.27 -20.51 34.88
N LEU A 363 31.58 -21.74 35.30
CA LEU A 363 30.76 -22.70 36.06
C LEU A 363 29.98 -22.06 37.22
N PHE A 364 28.66 -22.31 37.30
CA PHE A 364 27.91 -22.23 38.57
C PHE A 364 26.78 -23.28 38.65
N ARG A 365 26.71 -23.92 39.83
CA ARG A 365 25.91 -25.06 40.36
C ARG A 365 24.56 -25.46 39.69
N PRO A 366 24.27 -26.77 39.49
CA PRO A 366 23.25 -27.25 38.53
C PRO A 366 21.80 -27.44 39.02
N TYR A 367 21.45 -27.28 40.31
CA TYR A 367 20.10 -27.67 40.79
C TYR A 367 19.03 -26.56 40.80
N LEU A 368 19.40 -25.28 40.68
CA LEU A 368 18.44 -24.15 40.69
C LEU A 368 17.93 -23.75 39.29
N LEU A 369 18.67 -24.09 38.22
CA LEU A 369 18.29 -23.75 36.84
C LEU A 369 17.14 -24.63 36.31
N ILE A 370 17.01 -25.87 36.76
CA ILE A 370 16.00 -26.81 36.24
C ILE A 370 14.58 -26.42 36.67
N LEU A 371 14.41 -25.89 37.88
CA LEU A 371 13.13 -25.38 38.38
C LEU A 371 12.72 -24.04 37.74
N GLY A 372 13.69 -23.17 37.43
CA GLY A 372 13.45 -21.91 36.73
C GLY A 372 13.05 -22.11 35.26
N ILE A 373 13.65 -23.09 34.58
CA ILE A 373 13.34 -23.40 33.18
C ILE A 373 11.94 -24.00 33.04
N LEU A 374 11.51 -24.87 33.97
CA LEU A 374 10.16 -25.41 33.99
C LEU A 374 9.09 -24.32 34.25
N GLY A 375 9.39 -23.35 35.12
CA GLY A 375 8.52 -22.19 35.33
C GLY A 375 8.40 -21.30 34.10
N LEU A 376 9.50 -21.05 33.39
CA LEU A 376 9.52 -20.23 32.16
C LEU A 376 8.82 -20.90 30.98
N ILE A 377 8.89 -22.24 30.86
CA ILE A 377 8.15 -22.98 29.83
C ILE A 377 6.64 -22.92 30.10
N LEU A 378 6.22 -23.00 31.37
CA LEU A 378 4.81 -22.91 31.75
C LEU A 378 4.27 -21.49 31.54
N LEU A 379 5.03 -20.46 31.91
CA LEU A 379 4.70 -19.06 31.65
C LEU A 379 4.68 -18.76 30.14
N GLY A 380 5.65 -19.29 29.39
CA GLY A 380 5.71 -19.16 27.93
C GLY A 380 4.53 -19.83 27.23
N SER A 381 4.09 -20.99 27.73
CA SER A 381 2.91 -21.69 27.20
C SER A 381 1.60 -20.94 27.50
N LEU A 382 1.49 -20.32 28.67
CA LEU A 382 0.35 -19.47 29.04
C LEU A 382 0.33 -18.18 28.21
N ILE A 383 1.48 -17.52 28.06
CA ILE A 383 1.61 -16.33 27.20
C ILE A 383 1.30 -16.69 25.74
N TRP A 384 1.79 -17.81 25.22
CA TRP A 384 1.45 -18.29 23.89
C TRP A 384 -0.04 -18.58 23.72
N PHE A 385 -0.69 -19.18 24.73
CA PHE A 385 -2.13 -19.45 24.72
C PHE A 385 -2.97 -18.16 24.77
N PHE A 386 -2.54 -17.15 25.54
CA PHE A 386 -3.19 -15.83 25.56
C PHE A 386 -2.95 -15.04 24.27
N ILE A 387 -1.76 -15.11 23.68
CA ILE A 387 -1.44 -14.50 22.38
C ILE A 387 -2.24 -15.18 21.25
N GLN A 388 -2.39 -16.51 21.26
CA GLN A 388 -3.26 -17.20 20.29
C GLN A 388 -4.73 -16.81 20.42
N LYS A 389 -5.21 -16.50 21.63
CA LYS A 389 -6.58 -16.01 21.84
C LYS A 389 -6.75 -14.55 21.39
N PHE A 390 -5.71 -13.72 21.50
CA PHE A 390 -5.73 -12.32 21.07
C PHE A 390 -5.46 -12.14 19.56
N GLN A 391 -4.74 -13.07 18.92
CA GLN A 391 -4.44 -13.04 17.48
C GLN A 391 -5.56 -13.56 16.58
N ARG A 392 -6.71 -13.99 17.12
CA ARG A 392 -7.87 -14.45 16.34
C ARG A 392 -8.94 -13.40 16.05
N GLN A 393 -8.70 -12.13 16.35
CA GLN A 393 -9.48 -11.03 15.77
C GLN A 393 -8.65 -10.33 14.71
N LYS A 394 -8.48 -11.02 13.57
CA LYS A 394 -8.29 -10.30 12.30
C LYS A 394 -9.58 -9.50 12.10
N VAL A 395 -9.50 -8.19 12.30
CA VAL A 395 -10.58 -7.27 11.93
C VAL A 395 -10.75 -7.41 10.42
N THR A 396 -11.71 -8.22 10.00
CA THR A 396 -12.27 -8.16 8.66
C THR A 396 -13.02 -6.84 8.60
N SER A 397 -12.44 -5.83 7.94
CA SER A 397 -13.24 -4.74 7.42
C SER A 397 -14.22 -5.37 6.44
N GLU A 398 -15.48 -5.56 6.85
CA GLU A 398 -16.53 -5.89 5.90
C GLU A 398 -16.65 -4.68 4.97
N ASN A 399 -16.00 -4.79 3.80
CA ASN A 399 -16.19 -3.86 2.70
C ASN A 399 -17.68 -3.80 2.43
N VAL A 400 -18.29 -2.62 2.55
CA VAL A 400 -19.66 -2.41 2.09
C VAL A 400 -19.68 -2.72 0.59
N ILE A 401 -20.27 -3.86 0.22
CA ILE A 401 -20.34 -4.31 -1.17
C ILE A 401 -21.39 -3.43 -1.85
N VAL A 402 -20.94 -2.55 -2.75
CA VAL A 402 -21.83 -1.78 -3.61
C VAL A 402 -22.51 -2.74 -4.58
N CYS A 403 -23.84 -2.70 -4.67
CA CYS A 403 -24.58 -3.62 -5.56
C CYS A 403 -24.12 -3.50 -7.01
N CYS A 404 -24.22 -2.29 -7.58
CA CYS A 404 -24.34 -2.18 -9.02
C CYS A 404 -23.40 -1.11 -9.62
N LEU A 405 -23.04 -1.29 -10.89
CA LEU A 405 -22.04 -0.48 -11.61
C LEU A 405 -22.35 1.03 -11.59
N LYS A 406 -23.63 1.37 -11.69
CA LYS A 406 -24.14 2.76 -11.69
C LYS A 406 -24.04 3.43 -10.31
N ASP A 407 -24.01 2.64 -9.24
CA ASP A 407 -24.09 3.10 -7.85
C ASP A 407 -22.70 3.35 -7.24
N VAL A 408 -21.63 3.12 -8.01
CA VAL A 408 -20.28 3.48 -7.60
C VAL A 408 -20.19 4.99 -7.46
N PRO A 409 -19.94 5.52 -6.25
CA PRO A 409 -19.95 6.95 -6.02
C PRO A 409 -18.71 7.61 -6.63
N ALA A 410 -18.90 8.83 -7.13
CA ALA A 410 -17.83 9.72 -7.58
C ALA A 410 -16.92 9.12 -8.68
N VAL A 411 -17.51 8.39 -9.64
CA VAL A 411 -16.82 8.06 -10.91
C VAL A 411 -16.59 9.36 -11.68
N PRO A 412 -15.33 9.74 -11.99
CA PRO A 412 -15.05 11.01 -12.63
C PRO A 412 -15.54 10.97 -14.09
N PRO A 413 -16.36 11.95 -14.53
CA PRO A 413 -16.79 12.02 -15.92
C PRO A 413 -15.63 12.50 -16.80
N GLY A 414 -15.58 12.03 -18.05
CA GLY A 414 -14.53 12.44 -18.99
C GLY A 414 -14.04 11.31 -19.87
N LYS A 415 -12.97 11.60 -20.60
CA LYS A 415 -12.30 10.67 -21.50
C LYS A 415 -11.02 10.18 -20.86
N TYR A 416 -10.88 8.87 -20.73
CA TYR A 416 -9.72 8.24 -20.13
C TYR A 416 -9.22 7.11 -21.01
N THR A 417 -7.92 6.86 -20.99
CA THR A 417 -7.27 5.79 -21.75
C THR A 417 -6.74 4.73 -20.80
N TYR A 418 -6.96 3.47 -21.10
CA TYR A 418 -6.32 2.38 -20.36
C TYR A 418 -5.59 1.39 -21.26
N SER A 419 -4.50 0.83 -20.75
CA SER A 419 -3.68 -0.15 -21.46
C SER A 419 -3.88 -1.57 -20.92
N PHE A 420 -3.63 -2.58 -21.75
CA PHE A 420 -3.67 -4.00 -21.37
C PHE A 420 -2.90 -4.86 -22.38
N ASP A 421 -2.53 -6.09 -22.01
CA ASP A 421 -1.92 -7.05 -22.94
C ASP A 421 -2.92 -7.47 -24.02
N LYS A 422 -2.55 -7.27 -25.29
CA LYS A 422 -3.33 -7.59 -26.49
C LYS A 422 -3.83 -9.04 -26.50
N ASN A 423 -3.01 -9.98 -26.04
CA ASN A 423 -3.35 -11.40 -26.01
C ASN A 423 -3.69 -11.88 -24.59
N GLY A 424 -3.71 -10.98 -23.60
CA GLY A 424 -3.94 -11.34 -22.19
C GLY A 424 -5.39 -11.67 -21.84
N THR A 425 -5.58 -12.10 -20.60
CA THR A 425 -6.88 -12.50 -20.03
C THR A 425 -7.95 -11.39 -20.18
N TRP A 426 -7.56 -10.14 -19.95
CA TRP A 426 -8.47 -8.99 -20.05
C TRP A 426 -8.99 -8.75 -21.47
N SER A 427 -8.15 -8.98 -22.49
CA SER A 427 -8.52 -8.86 -23.90
C SER A 427 -9.66 -9.81 -24.27
N TYR A 428 -9.56 -11.05 -23.79
CA TYR A 428 -10.60 -12.08 -23.95
C TYR A 428 -11.89 -11.66 -23.25
N ILE A 429 -11.84 -11.33 -21.97
CA ILE A 429 -13.06 -11.09 -21.17
C ILE A 429 -13.81 -9.83 -21.61
N ARG A 430 -13.09 -8.76 -21.95
CA ARG A 430 -13.73 -7.48 -22.28
C ARG A 430 -14.47 -7.51 -23.62
N GLY A 431 -13.92 -8.24 -24.60
CA GLY A 431 -14.28 -8.11 -26.01
C GLY A 431 -15.22 -9.20 -26.54
N GLN A 432 -15.36 -10.32 -25.83
CA GLN A 432 -16.18 -11.44 -26.30
C GLN A 432 -17.68 -11.16 -26.06
N SER A 433 -18.43 -11.05 -27.16
CA SER A 433 -19.90 -11.04 -27.10
C SER A 433 -20.43 -12.41 -26.68
N ASN A 434 -21.56 -12.47 -25.97
CA ASN A 434 -22.17 -13.72 -25.48
C ASN A 434 -21.39 -14.48 -24.41
N LEU A 435 -20.20 -14.02 -24.02
CA LEU A 435 -19.44 -14.63 -22.91
C LEU A 435 -20.16 -14.39 -21.57
N ILE A 436 -20.74 -13.20 -21.40
CA ILE A 436 -21.29 -12.73 -20.13
C ILE A 436 -22.76 -12.30 -20.28
N LEU A 437 -23.08 -11.69 -21.41
CA LEU A 437 -24.40 -11.13 -21.73
C LEU A 437 -24.77 -11.47 -23.18
N HIS A 438 -26.04 -11.81 -23.41
CA HIS A 438 -26.55 -12.09 -24.74
C HIS A 438 -26.42 -10.85 -25.65
N ASN A 439 -25.70 -11.00 -26.76
CA ASN A 439 -25.37 -9.98 -27.76
C ASN A 439 -24.72 -8.70 -27.20
N LYS A 440 -24.07 -8.78 -26.04
CA LYS A 440 -23.34 -7.65 -25.45
C LYS A 440 -21.97 -8.07 -24.90
N THR A 441 -21.02 -7.13 -24.92
CA THR A 441 -19.70 -7.30 -24.28
C THR A 441 -19.68 -6.68 -22.88
N LEU A 442 -18.66 -7.03 -22.07
CA LEU A 442 -18.44 -6.36 -20.77
C LEU A 442 -18.22 -4.85 -20.94
N GLU A 443 -17.46 -4.47 -21.97
CA GLU A 443 -17.18 -3.08 -22.29
C GLU A 443 -18.46 -2.28 -22.60
N GLN A 444 -19.37 -2.84 -23.40
CA GLN A 444 -20.67 -2.22 -23.67
C GLN A 444 -21.49 -2.06 -22.39
N LYS A 445 -21.49 -3.07 -21.52
CA LYS A 445 -22.20 -3.01 -20.23
C LYS A 445 -21.63 -1.94 -19.29
N LEU A 446 -20.31 -1.80 -19.22
CA LEU A 446 -19.64 -0.74 -18.45
C LEU A 446 -20.03 0.64 -19.00
N LYS A 447 -20.00 0.82 -20.33
CA LYS A 447 -20.40 2.06 -21.00
C LYS A 447 -21.86 2.41 -20.77
N ASP A 448 -22.78 1.44 -20.92
CA ASP A 448 -24.21 1.63 -20.70
C ASP A 448 -24.51 2.04 -19.24
N SER A 449 -23.72 1.55 -18.28
CA SER A 449 -23.92 1.79 -16.85
C SER A 449 -23.31 3.12 -16.36
N GLN A 450 -22.35 3.68 -17.10
CA GLN A 450 -21.67 4.94 -16.79
C GLN A 450 -21.55 5.82 -18.05
N PRO A 451 -22.67 6.38 -18.56
CA PRO A 451 -22.68 7.09 -19.86
C PRO A 451 -21.84 8.38 -19.90
N LYS A 452 -21.47 8.93 -18.74
CA LYS A 452 -20.59 10.11 -18.63
C LYS A 452 -19.10 9.75 -18.62
N LEU A 453 -18.77 8.45 -18.60
CA LEU A 453 -17.42 7.92 -18.62
C LEU A 453 -17.12 7.36 -20.02
N GLU A 454 -16.18 7.99 -20.72
CA GLU A 454 -15.67 7.51 -22.00
C GLU A 454 -14.31 6.84 -21.77
N LEU A 455 -14.25 5.51 -21.95
CA LEU A 455 -13.01 4.74 -21.87
C LEU A 455 -12.50 4.41 -23.28
N ASN A 456 -11.29 4.87 -23.58
CA ASN A 456 -10.50 4.44 -24.72
C ASN A 456 -9.51 3.38 -24.25
N TYR A 457 -9.16 2.45 -25.14
CA TYR A 457 -8.28 1.34 -24.77
C TYR A 457 -7.09 1.24 -25.73
N GLN A 458 -5.96 0.80 -25.20
CA GLN A 458 -4.72 0.55 -25.93
C GLN A 458 -4.23 -0.86 -25.63
N SER A 459 -4.18 -1.70 -26.66
CA SER A 459 -3.62 -3.05 -26.54
C SER A 459 -2.11 -3.00 -26.76
N GLU A 460 -1.35 -3.60 -25.87
CA GLU A 460 0.11 -3.64 -25.90
C GLU A 460 0.64 -5.07 -26.09
N ASP A 461 1.85 -5.23 -26.61
CA ASP A 461 2.43 -6.56 -26.87
C ASP A 461 2.83 -7.32 -25.59
N SER A 462 2.96 -6.61 -24.47
CA SER A 462 3.32 -7.21 -23.18
C SER A 462 2.77 -6.40 -22.01
N ILE A 463 2.67 -7.06 -20.87
CA ILE A 463 2.26 -6.45 -19.60
C ILE A 463 3.23 -5.34 -19.19
N THR A 464 4.53 -5.54 -19.38
CA THR A 464 5.54 -4.53 -19.06
C THR A 464 5.30 -3.25 -19.85
N LYS A 465 5.02 -3.36 -21.16
CA LYS A 465 4.67 -2.20 -22.01
C LYS A 465 3.37 -1.53 -21.53
N ALA A 466 2.34 -2.31 -21.19
CA ALA A 466 1.09 -1.76 -20.66
C ALA A 466 1.32 -0.94 -19.38
N ILE A 467 2.14 -1.43 -18.45
CA ILE A 467 2.51 -0.71 -17.22
C ILE A 467 3.37 0.53 -17.55
N GLU A 468 4.27 0.45 -18.52
CA GLU A 468 5.08 1.59 -18.97
C GLU A 468 4.22 2.74 -19.51
N GLN A 469 3.11 2.46 -20.22
CA GLN A 469 2.18 3.52 -20.64
C GLN A 469 1.56 4.29 -19.47
N VAL A 470 1.34 3.63 -18.33
CA VAL A 470 0.84 4.29 -17.11
C VAL A 470 1.93 5.14 -16.48
N LYS A 471 3.16 4.62 -16.41
CA LYS A 471 4.32 5.35 -15.88
C LYS A 471 4.65 6.59 -16.70
N SER A 472 4.55 6.51 -18.03
CA SER A 472 4.79 7.64 -18.94
C SER A 472 3.64 8.66 -18.98
N GLY A 473 2.46 8.31 -18.44
CA GLY A 473 1.27 9.15 -18.49
C GLY A 473 0.49 9.10 -19.81
N ASN A 474 0.80 8.15 -20.70
CA ASN A 474 0.06 7.91 -21.94
C ASN A 474 -1.27 7.17 -21.70
N SER A 475 -1.35 6.41 -20.62
CA SER A 475 -2.57 5.76 -20.13
C SER A 475 -2.85 6.16 -18.68
N ASP A 476 -4.12 6.33 -18.34
CA ASP A 476 -4.57 6.68 -17.00
C ASP A 476 -4.47 5.50 -16.02
N PHE A 477 -4.65 4.28 -16.52
CA PHE A 477 -4.47 3.04 -15.78
C PHE A 477 -4.20 1.86 -16.73
N ALA A 478 -3.82 0.71 -16.18
CA ALA A 478 -3.65 -0.54 -16.91
C ALA A 478 -4.40 -1.67 -16.22
N VAL A 479 -4.85 -2.67 -17.00
CA VAL A 479 -5.36 -3.94 -16.46
C VAL A 479 -4.33 -5.04 -16.73
N THR A 480 -3.87 -5.70 -15.67
CA THR A 480 -2.77 -6.68 -15.71
C THR A 480 -2.95 -7.75 -14.63
N ASN A 481 -2.22 -8.85 -14.73
CA ASN A 481 -2.19 -9.92 -13.73
C ASN A 481 -0.85 -10.00 -12.93
N LEU A 482 0.15 -9.18 -13.29
CA LEU A 482 1.47 -9.18 -12.69
C LEU A 482 1.69 -7.90 -11.88
N ILE A 483 1.78 -8.07 -10.57
CA ILE A 483 2.24 -7.02 -9.66
C ILE A 483 3.78 -7.03 -9.69
N GLN A 484 4.39 -6.09 -10.41
CA GLN A 484 5.81 -5.80 -10.21
C GLN A 484 5.97 -5.24 -8.80
N LYS A 485 6.62 -5.98 -7.89
CA LYS A 485 6.81 -5.59 -6.48
C LYS A 485 7.61 -4.29 -6.28
N ASN A 486 8.17 -3.70 -7.35
CA ASN A 486 9.09 -2.56 -7.32
C ASN A 486 8.58 -1.35 -8.13
N THR A 487 7.33 -0.93 -7.96
CA THR A 487 6.80 0.30 -8.57
C THR A 487 6.21 1.23 -7.51
N PRO A 488 7.02 1.98 -6.75
CA PRO A 488 6.54 2.82 -5.64
C PRO A 488 5.59 3.94 -6.09
N ASP A 489 5.66 4.34 -7.36
CA ASP A 489 4.84 5.39 -7.96
C ASP A 489 3.47 4.90 -8.44
N LEU A 490 3.23 3.59 -8.42
CA LEU A 490 1.98 2.98 -8.87
C LEU A 490 1.26 2.31 -7.71
N ARG A 491 -0.06 2.47 -7.70
CA ARG A 491 -0.98 1.72 -6.85
C ARG A 491 -1.62 0.63 -7.70
N ASN A 492 -2.12 -0.40 -7.03
CA ASN A 492 -2.89 -1.45 -7.67
C ASN A 492 -4.08 -1.84 -6.80
N GLN A 493 -5.13 -2.31 -7.45
CA GLN A 493 -6.31 -2.84 -6.79
C GLN A 493 -6.78 -4.09 -7.50
N GLU A 494 -6.80 -5.21 -6.77
CA GLU A 494 -7.30 -6.49 -7.26
C GLU A 494 -8.82 -6.43 -7.45
N PHE A 495 -9.34 -7.06 -8.51
CA PHE A 495 -10.78 -7.14 -8.73
C PHE A 495 -11.28 -8.56 -9.04
N ALA A 496 -10.39 -9.50 -9.34
CA ALA A 496 -10.70 -10.92 -9.56
C ALA A 496 -9.41 -11.75 -9.47
N TYR A 497 -9.52 -13.08 -9.55
CA TYR A 497 -8.39 -13.98 -9.76
C TYR A 497 -8.57 -14.80 -11.04
N ASP A 498 -7.44 -15.25 -11.59
CA ASP A 498 -7.36 -16.29 -12.61
C ASP A 498 -6.16 -17.20 -12.24
N GLY A 499 -5.85 -18.19 -13.06
CA GLY A 499 -4.66 -19.00 -12.88
C GLY A 499 -4.42 -19.93 -14.05
N LEU A 500 -3.19 -20.45 -14.14
CA LEU A 500 -2.89 -21.49 -15.12
C LEU A 500 -3.46 -22.81 -14.64
N VAL A 501 -4.26 -23.43 -15.50
CA VAL A 501 -4.82 -24.75 -15.32
C VAL A 501 -4.09 -25.70 -16.26
N VAL A 502 -3.50 -26.73 -15.70
CA VAL A 502 -2.93 -27.84 -16.48
C VAL A 502 -4.02 -28.85 -16.73
N PHE A 503 -4.13 -29.32 -17.97
CA PHE A 503 -5.18 -30.25 -18.36
C PHE A 503 -4.67 -31.33 -19.30
N VAL A 504 -5.36 -32.47 -19.26
CA VAL A 504 -5.18 -33.63 -20.13
C VAL A 504 -6.55 -34.04 -20.67
N ALA A 505 -6.59 -34.93 -21.66
CA ALA A 505 -7.84 -35.34 -22.30
C ALA A 505 -8.88 -35.87 -21.30
N PHE A 506 -10.13 -35.48 -21.50
CA PHE A 506 -11.28 -36.03 -20.78
C PHE A 506 -12.27 -36.66 -21.75
N SER A 507 -12.20 -37.99 -21.85
CA SER A 507 -13.05 -38.79 -22.72
C SER A 507 -13.94 -39.71 -21.88
N TYR A 508 -15.25 -39.62 -22.06
CA TYR A 508 -16.19 -40.54 -21.40
C TYR A 508 -16.05 -41.97 -21.91
N SER A 509 -15.79 -42.15 -23.21
CA SER A 509 -15.69 -43.46 -23.84
C SER A 509 -14.44 -44.24 -23.41
N LYS A 510 -13.34 -43.54 -23.15
CA LYS A 510 -12.05 -44.11 -22.71
C LYS A 510 -11.71 -43.79 -21.24
N ARG A 511 -12.69 -43.42 -20.41
CA ARG A 511 -12.50 -42.88 -19.05
C ARG A 511 -11.65 -43.78 -18.15
N ASP A 512 -11.88 -45.08 -18.18
CA ASP A 512 -11.21 -46.03 -17.29
C ASP A 512 -9.71 -46.21 -17.59
N ASN A 513 -9.29 -45.96 -18.83
CA ASN A 513 -7.90 -46.05 -19.28
C ASN A 513 -7.28 -44.67 -19.54
N SER A 514 -7.83 -43.63 -18.92
CA SER A 514 -7.45 -42.23 -19.16
C SER A 514 -6.35 -41.72 -18.21
N LEU A 515 -5.63 -40.68 -18.65
CA LEU A 515 -4.62 -40.01 -17.83
C LEU A 515 -5.17 -39.43 -16.52
N PRO A 516 -6.36 -38.79 -16.45
CA PRO A 516 -6.94 -38.35 -15.19
C PRO A 516 -7.02 -39.47 -14.13
N LYS A 517 -7.43 -40.68 -14.52
CA LYS A 517 -7.53 -41.82 -13.60
C LYS A 517 -6.15 -42.34 -13.20
N ALA A 518 -5.25 -42.52 -14.17
CA ALA A 518 -3.89 -43.00 -13.92
C ALA A 518 -3.07 -42.04 -13.02
N LEU A 519 -3.29 -40.73 -13.16
CA LEU A 519 -2.65 -39.68 -12.37
C LEU A 519 -3.35 -39.43 -11.02
N ASN A 520 -4.47 -40.09 -10.74
CA ASN A 520 -5.36 -39.74 -9.61
C ASN A 520 -5.74 -38.25 -9.61
N GLY A 521 -5.97 -37.69 -10.81
CA GLY A 521 -6.43 -36.32 -11.01
C GLY A 521 -5.42 -35.23 -10.65
N LYS A 522 -4.13 -35.53 -10.50
CA LYS A 522 -3.11 -34.58 -10.02
C LYS A 522 -1.77 -34.65 -10.78
N ILE A 523 -1.03 -33.54 -10.77
CA ILE A 523 0.33 -33.45 -11.33
C ILE A 523 1.20 -32.51 -10.49
N SER A 524 2.49 -32.82 -10.31
CA SER A 524 3.41 -31.94 -9.58
C SER A 524 4.11 -30.94 -10.49
N LEU A 525 4.55 -29.82 -9.91
CA LEU A 525 5.38 -28.83 -10.63
C LEU A 525 6.70 -29.43 -11.14
N GLU A 526 7.24 -30.43 -10.45
CA GLU A 526 8.42 -31.18 -10.89
C GLU A 526 8.13 -32.01 -12.13
N GLN A 527 7.02 -32.75 -12.14
CA GLN A 527 6.59 -33.53 -13.30
C GLN A 527 6.34 -32.63 -14.52
N LEU A 528 5.73 -31.46 -14.32
CA LEU A 528 5.56 -30.47 -15.38
C LEU A 528 6.89 -29.96 -15.92
N ARG A 529 7.85 -29.67 -15.03
CA ARG A 529 9.19 -29.23 -15.45
C ARG A 529 9.89 -30.32 -16.26
N ASP A 530 9.79 -31.58 -15.86
CA ASP A 530 10.40 -32.69 -16.58
C ASP A 530 9.76 -32.94 -17.96
N LEU A 531 8.44 -32.77 -18.08
CA LEU A 531 7.73 -32.81 -19.37
C LEU A 531 8.18 -31.66 -20.29
N TYR A 532 8.05 -30.41 -19.82
CA TYR A 532 8.30 -29.22 -20.65
C TYR A 532 9.78 -28.89 -20.86
N THR A 533 10.70 -29.66 -20.27
CA THR A 533 12.14 -29.67 -20.60
C THR A 533 12.55 -30.88 -21.44
N GLY A 534 11.59 -31.73 -21.83
CA GLY A 534 11.83 -32.90 -22.70
C GLY A 534 12.53 -34.08 -22.02
N LYS A 535 12.66 -34.09 -20.69
CA LYS A 535 13.23 -35.23 -19.95
C LYS A 535 12.30 -36.45 -19.98
N ILE A 536 10.99 -36.21 -20.07
CA ILE A 536 9.97 -37.25 -20.18
C ILE A 536 9.25 -37.09 -21.51
N THR A 537 9.24 -38.18 -22.29
CA THR A 537 8.65 -38.26 -23.64
C THR A 537 7.52 -39.28 -23.72
N ASN A 538 7.35 -40.09 -22.67
CA ASN A 538 6.29 -41.07 -22.56
C ASN A 538 5.85 -41.20 -21.10
N TRP A 539 4.54 -41.31 -20.87
CA TRP A 539 3.96 -41.33 -19.53
C TRP A 539 4.47 -42.49 -18.65
N LYS A 540 4.84 -43.65 -19.22
CA LYS A 540 5.40 -44.78 -18.46
C LYS A 540 6.76 -44.51 -17.82
N GLN A 541 7.44 -43.43 -18.21
CA GLN A 541 8.77 -43.07 -17.69
C GLN A 541 8.71 -42.44 -16.29
N PHE A 542 7.53 -42.00 -15.84
CA PHE A 542 7.37 -41.48 -14.48
C PHE A 542 7.55 -42.60 -13.44
N LYS A 543 8.45 -42.38 -12.48
CA LYS A 543 8.69 -43.33 -11.40
C LYS A 543 7.55 -43.24 -10.36
N GLY A 544 7.00 -44.39 -9.95
CA GLY A 544 6.09 -44.50 -8.80
C GLY A 544 4.59 -44.42 -9.11
N ALA A 545 4.20 -44.25 -10.37
CA ALA A 545 2.81 -44.39 -10.82
C ALA A 545 2.77 -45.40 -11.97
N ASN A 546 1.88 -46.39 -11.93
CA ASN A 546 1.64 -47.32 -13.04
C ASN A 546 0.91 -46.58 -14.18
N LEU A 547 1.59 -45.61 -14.81
CA LEU A 547 1.05 -44.81 -15.89
C LEU A 547 1.04 -45.58 -17.21
N PRO A 548 0.08 -45.32 -18.10
CA PRO A 548 -0.05 -46.02 -19.36
C PRO A 548 1.11 -45.71 -20.31
N ASP A 549 1.37 -46.63 -21.24
CA ASP A 549 2.35 -46.44 -22.32
C ASP A 549 1.79 -45.52 -23.41
N LEU A 550 1.74 -44.22 -23.09
CA LEU A 550 1.26 -43.18 -24.00
C LEU A 550 2.41 -42.23 -24.36
N PRO A 551 2.67 -41.97 -25.65
CA PRO A 551 3.56 -40.89 -26.06
C PRO A 551 3.06 -39.54 -25.53
N VAL A 552 3.99 -38.66 -25.17
CA VAL A 552 3.67 -37.29 -24.71
C VAL A 552 3.71 -36.33 -25.90
N LYS A 553 2.69 -35.48 -26.00
CA LYS A 553 2.71 -34.30 -26.86
C LYS A 553 2.36 -33.07 -26.03
N LEU A 554 3.12 -31.99 -26.23
CA LEU A 554 3.11 -30.82 -25.35
C LEU A 554 2.49 -29.63 -26.07
N TYR A 555 1.53 -28.99 -25.41
CA TYR A 555 0.90 -27.78 -25.91
C TYR A 555 1.11 -26.60 -24.98
N ILE A 556 1.24 -25.41 -25.58
CA ILE A 556 1.36 -24.14 -24.86
C ILE A 556 0.41 -23.07 -25.42
N PRO A 557 -0.05 -22.13 -24.56
CA PRO A 557 -0.94 -21.05 -24.96
C PRO A 557 -0.26 -20.02 -25.88
N ASN A 558 -1.05 -19.25 -26.61
CA ASN A 558 -0.58 -18.08 -27.36
C ASN A 558 -0.51 -16.79 -26.50
N GLN A 559 -0.97 -16.86 -25.25
CA GLN A 559 -0.94 -15.76 -24.30
C GLN A 559 0.44 -15.64 -23.65
N GLN A 560 1.15 -14.54 -23.95
CA GLN A 560 2.48 -14.26 -23.38
C GLN A 560 2.43 -14.20 -21.84
N GLU A 561 1.39 -13.57 -21.29
CA GLU A 561 1.05 -13.58 -19.87
C GLU A 561 1.13 -14.98 -19.24
N ALA A 562 0.54 -15.99 -19.89
CA ALA A 562 0.51 -17.34 -19.38
C ALA A 562 1.89 -18.03 -19.45
N LEU A 563 2.66 -17.75 -20.49
CA LEU A 563 4.03 -18.25 -20.63
C LEU A 563 4.94 -17.68 -19.54
N GLU A 564 4.83 -16.38 -19.24
CA GLU A 564 5.62 -15.73 -18.18
C GLU A 564 5.32 -16.30 -16.80
N VAL A 565 4.03 -16.56 -16.50
CA VAL A 565 3.64 -17.22 -15.24
C VAL A 565 4.19 -18.65 -15.18
N PHE A 566 4.12 -19.40 -16.28
CA PHE A 566 4.63 -20.77 -16.36
C PHE A 566 6.16 -20.82 -16.17
N GLU A 567 6.90 -19.96 -16.86
CA GLU A 567 8.37 -19.83 -16.73
C GLU A 567 8.74 -19.51 -15.28
N LYS A 568 8.07 -18.53 -14.67
CA LYS A 568 8.41 -18.06 -13.32
C LYS A 568 8.04 -19.05 -12.22
N ARG A 569 6.93 -19.78 -12.36
CA ARG A 569 6.37 -20.59 -11.27
C ARG A 569 6.62 -22.09 -11.42
N VAL A 570 6.64 -22.59 -12.66
CA VAL A 570 6.89 -24.01 -12.95
C VAL A 570 8.37 -24.23 -13.22
N LEU A 571 8.94 -23.55 -14.22
CA LEU A 571 10.33 -23.81 -14.63
C LEU A 571 11.34 -23.30 -13.60
N GLN A 572 11.16 -22.05 -13.14
CA GLN A 572 11.96 -21.33 -12.12
C GLN A 572 13.44 -21.11 -12.49
N GLU A 573 14.14 -22.15 -12.91
CA GLU A 573 15.56 -22.12 -13.26
C GLU A 573 15.81 -21.61 -14.67
N ALA A 574 16.84 -20.77 -14.84
CA ALA A 574 17.21 -20.21 -16.14
C ALA A 574 17.56 -21.28 -17.18
N SER A 575 18.19 -22.39 -16.77
CA SER A 575 18.50 -23.55 -17.62
C SER A 575 17.23 -24.21 -18.15
N ALA A 576 16.26 -24.48 -17.27
CA ALA A 576 14.97 -25.07 -17.65
C ALA A 576 14.18 -24.14 -18.60
N ILE A 577 14.18 -22.83 -18.34
CA ILE A 577 13.55 -21.82 -19.20
C ILE A 577 14.23 -21.79 -20.58
N ALA A 578 15.56 -21.85 -20.64
CA ALA A 578 16.30 -21.90 -21.91
C ALA A 578 15.97 -23.16 -22.71
N THR A 579 15.93 -24.33 -22.06
CA THR A 579 15.52 -25.59 -22.71
C THR A 579 14.09 -25.50 -23.24
N PHE A 580 13.14 -25.06 -22.42
CA PHE A 580 11.75 -24.86 -22.82
C PHE A 580 11.60 -23.95 -24.05
N LYS A 581 12.35 -22.84 -24.10
CA LYS A 581 12.34 -21.91 -25.26
C LYS A 581 12.96 -22.55 -26.51
N SER A 582 14.03 -23.34 -26.36
CA SER A 582 14.67 -24.03 -27.48
C SER A 582 13.76 -25.06 -28.14
N LEU A 583 12.92 -25.75 -27.36
CA LEU A 583 11.95 -26.73 -27.85
C LEU A 583 10.77 -26.08 -28.61
N GLN A 584 10.56 -24.77 -28.46
CA GLN A 584 9.56 -24.01 -29.23
C GLN A 584 10.12 -23.53 -30.59
N THR A 585 11.41 -23.20 -30.66
CA THR A 585 12.02 -22.58 -31.85
C THR A 585 12.53 -23.55 -32.91
N GLN A 586 12.63 -24.85 -32.61
CA GLN A 586 13.04 -25.89 -33.58
C GLN A 586 12.14 -25.98 -34.83
N HIS A 587 10.97 -25.32 -34.83
CA HIS A 587 10.05 -25.23 -35.96
C HIS A 587 10.54 -24.31 -37.12
N GLN A 588 11.55 -23.46 -36.91
CA GLN A 588 12.00 -22.51 -37.95
C GLN A 588 13.19 -22.98 -38.80
N GLN A 589 13.83 -24.10 -38.45
CA GLN A 589 15.02 -24.61 -39.15
C GLN A 589 15.08 -26.15 -39.19
N THR A 590 14.20 -26.81 -39.94
CA THR A 590 14.40 -28.23 -40.28
C THR A 590 14.16 -28.50 -41.76
N ASN A 591 15.18 -28.17 -42.55
CA ASN A 591 15.54 -28.91 -43.75
C ASN A 591 16.80 -29.72 -43.44
N THR A 592 16.75 -30.72 -42.56
CA THR A 592 17.70 -31.85 -42.59
C THR A 592 17.28 -32.97 -41.64
N TYR A 593 17.42 -34.19 -42.14
CA TYR A 593 17.22 -35.47 -41.46
C TYR A 593 17.96 -35.53 -40.11
N SER A 594 17.21 -35.67 -39.01
CA SER A 594 17.72 -36.20 -37.75
C SER A 594 16.67 -37.14 -37.16
N SER A 595 17.07 -38.40 -37.01
CA SER A 595 16.25 -39.56 -36.65
C SER A 595 16.27 -39.84 -35.14
N SER A 596 16.04 -38.80 -34.33
CA SER A 596 15.69 -38.95 -32.91
C SER A 596 14.32 -38.33 -32.67
N PRO A 597 13.43 -38.95 -31.87
CA PRO A 597 12.15 -38.36 -31.52
C PRO A 597 12.41 -37.08 -30.70
N THR A 598 12.42 -35.93 -31.37
CA THR A 598 12.53 -34.62 -30.75
C THR A 598 11.20 -34.28 -30.09
N VAL A 599 11.22 -33.97 -28.80
CA VAL A 599 10.04 -33.47 -28.09
C VAL A 599 9.66 -32.13 -28.69
N GLU A 600 8.48 -32.06 -29.30
CA GLU A 600 7.98 -30.84 -29.92
C GLU A 600 6.94 -30.17 -29.02
N ILE A 601 7.08 -28.86 -28.83
CA ILE A 601 6.08 -28.04 -28.13
C ILE A 601 5.29 -27.24 -29.17
N THR A 602 4.00 -27.55 -29.29
CA THR A 602 3.12 -26.87 -30.24
C THR A 602 2.35 -25.75 -29.54
N GLN A 603 2.40 -24.54 -30.10
CA GLN A 603 1.63 -23.40 -29.60
C GLN A 603 0.24 -23.36 -30.25
N LEU A 604 -0.82 -23.32 -29.44
CA LEU A 604 -2.21 -23.25 -29.90
C LEU A 604 -3.05 -22.30 -29.04
N PRO A 605 -4.08 -21.64 -29.59
CA PRO A 605 -5.11 -20.99 -28.79
C PRO A 605 -5.79 -22.02 -27.84
N THR A 606 -6.03 -21.64 -26.59
CA THR A 606 -6.51 -22.56 -25.53
C THR A 606 -7.71 -23.41 -25.94
N LEU A 607 -8.74 -22.83 -26.57
CA LEU A 607 -9.92 -23.59 -27.00
C LEU A 607 -9.59 -24.65 -28.06
N LYS A 608 -8.68 -24.36 -29.00
CA LYS A 608 -8.19 -25.35 -29.97
C LYS A 608 -7.32 -26.41 -29.30
N MET A 609 -6.52 -26.01 -28.33
CA MET A 609 -5.69 -26.91 -27.55
C MET A 609 -6.53 -27.96 -26.80
N LEU A 610 -7.63 -27.54 -26.18
CA LEU A 610 -8.55 -28.44 -25.47
C LEU A 610 -9.14 -29.49 -26.42
N GLN A 611 -9.54 -29.08 -27.62
CA GLN A 611 -10.03 -30.00 -28.66
C GLN A 611 -8.94 -30.95 -29.14
N GLN A 612 -7.75 -30.43 -29.40
CA GLN A 612 -6.62 -31.22 -29.90
C GLN A 612 -6.15 -32.27 -28.88
N VAL A 613 -6.09 -31.91 -27.60
CA VAL A 613 -5.73 -32.84 -26.53
C VAL A 613 -6.71 -34.01 -26.45
N LEU A 614 -8.01 -33.76 -26.62
CA LEU A 614 -9.00 -34.84 -26.71
C LEU A 614 -8.81 -35.71 -27.95
N GLN A 615 -8.66 -35.08 -29.13
CA GLN A 615 -8.48 -35.77 -30.40
C GLN A 615 -7.25 -36.69 -30.38
N ASP A 616 -6.12 -36.19 -29.88
CA ASP A 616 -4.88 -36.95 -29.72
C ASP A 616 -5.09 -38.24 -28.91
N PHE A 617 -5.91 -38.16 -27.85
CA PHE A 617 -6.20 -39.31 -26.99
C PHE A 617 -7.23 -40.28 -27.60
N GLU A 618 -8.28 -39.76 -28.23
CA GLU A 618 -9.35 -40.60 -28.78
C GLU A 618 -8.93 -41.30 -30.09
N GLU A 619 -8.22 -40.59 -30.97
CA GLU A 619 -7.90 -41.08 -32.32
C GLU A 619 -6.50 -41.66 -32.45
N ASN A 620 -5.52 -41.13 -31.69
CA ASN A 620 -4.10 -41.43 -31.91
C ASN A 620 -3.43 -42.15 -30.73
N ASP A 621 -4.15 -42.39 -29.64
CA ASP A 621 -3.62 -42.94 -28.38
C ASP A 621 -2.36 -42.18 -27.89
N ILE A 622 -2.41 -40.85 -28.00
CA ILE A 622 -1.37 -39.93 -27.52
C ILE A 622 -1.85 -39.28 -26.22
N GLY A 623 -0.98 -39.26 -25.22
CA GLY A 623 -1.23 -38.63 -23.92
C GLY A 623 -0.85 -37.16 -23.94
N SER A 624 -1.64 -36.34 -24.63
CA SER A 624 -1.34 -34.91 -24.73
C SER A 624 -1.62 -34.16 -23.42
N ILE A 625 -0.78 -33.15 -23.15
CA ILE A 625 -0.91 -32.25 -22.00
C ILE A 625 -0.74 -30.81 -22.44
N GLY A 626 -1.57 -29.93 -21.87
CA GLY A 626 -1.53 -28.50 -22.13
C GLY A 626 -1.79 -27.70 -20.86
N PHE A 627 -1.57 -26.40 -20.95
CA PHE A 627 -2.03 -25.46 -19.93
C PHE A 627 -2.64 -24.21 -20.57
N GLY A 628 -3.54 -23.57 -19.84
CA GLY A 628 -4.22 -22.34 -20.25
C GLY A 628 -4.83 -21.62 -19.06
N THR A 629 -5.45 -20.47 -19.27
CA THR A 629 -6.11 -19.71 -18.20
C THR A 629 -7.38 -20.41 -17.74
N LEU A 630 -7.70 -20.37 -16.45
CA LEU A 630 -8.95 -20.94 -15.91
C LEU A 630 -10.16 -20.32 -16.60
N SER A 631 -10.12 -19.01 -16.90
CA SER A 631 -11.16 -18.31 -17.66
C SER A 631 -11.52 -18.93 -19.01
N GLN A 632 -10.60 -19.67 -19.65
CA GLN A 632 -10.85 -20.36 -20.92
C GLN A 632 -11.06 -21.86 -20.76
N VAL A 633 -10.56 -22.47 -19.67
CA VAL A 633 -10.68 -23.91 -19.41
C VAL A 633 -11.97 -24.25 -18.65
N PHE A 634 -12.49 -23.32 -17.85
CA PHE A 634 -13.71 -23.52 -17.08
C PHE A 634 -14.92 -23.80 -18.00
N GLY A 635 -15.74 -24.78 -17.61
CA GLY A 635 -16.92 -25.21 -18.37
C GLY A 635 -16.63 -25.97 -19.67
N GLN A 636 -15.35 -26.26 -19.97
CA GLN A 636 -14.93 -27.02 -21.14
C GLN A 636 -14.93 -28.53 -20.87
N CYS A 637 -15.41 -29.28 -21.85
CA CYS A 637 -15.65 -30.72 -21.75
C CYS A 637 -14.49 -31.58 -22.22
N SER A 638 -13.64 -31.04 -23.09
CA SER A 638 -12.64 -31.82 -23.82
C SER A 638 -11.43 -32.18 -22.97
N ALA A 639 -11.28 -31.57 -21.80
CA ALA A 639 -10.12 -31.79 -20.95
C ALA A 639 -10.47 -31.76 -19.46
N TYR A 640 -9.70 -32.53 -18.69
CA TYR A 640 -9.81 -32.63 -17.25
C TYR A 640 -8.73 -31.75 -16.61
N PRO A 641 -9.11 -30.78 -15.74
CA PRO A 641 -8.14 -29.94 -15.06
C PRO A 641 -7.51 -30.68 -13.88
N LEU A 642 -6.18 -30.83 -13.92
CA LEU A 642 -5.41 -31.55 -12.92
C LEU A 642 -5.16 -30.67 -11.69
N ALA A 643 -5.30 -31.26 -10.51
CA ALA A 643 -4.86 -30.63 -9.27
C ALA A 643 -3.34 -30.52 -9.24
N VAL A 644 -2.80 -29.41 -8.76
CA VAL A 644 -1.36 -29.15 -8.78
C VAL A 644 -0.72 -29.43 -7.43
N VAL A 645 0.41 -30.15 -7.43
CA VAL A 645 1.23 -30.43 -6.25
C VAL A 645 2.51 -29.58 -6.29
N ASP A 646 2.78 -28.84 -5.21
CA ASP A 646 3.97 -28.01 -5.03
C ASP A 646 4.85 -28.58 -3.91
N GLY A 647 5.89 -29.33 -4.29
CA GLY A 647 6.78 -30.03 -3.36
C GLY A 647 6.04 -31.02 -2.47
N HIS A 648 6.18 -30.87 -1.14
CA HIS A 648 5.51 -31.73 -0.15
C HIS A 648 4.11 -31.26 0.25
N LYS A 649 3.58 -30.20 -0.38
CA LYS A 649 2.23 -29.71 -0.09
C LYS A 649 1.16 -30.63 -0.67
N SER A 650 -0.04 -30.58 -0.10
CA SER A 650 -1.20 -31.30 -0.64
C SER A 650 -1.56 -30.79 -2.04
N ALA A 651 -2.11 -31.68 -2.88
CA ALA A 651 -2.62 -31.30 -4.20
C ALA A 651 -3.75 -30.28 -4.06
N VAL A 652 -3.72 -29.21 -4.88
CA VAL A 652 -4.72 -28.15 -4.86
C VAL A 652 -5.47 -28.14 -6.18
N GLN A 653 -6.78 -28.33 -6.12
CA GLN A 653 -7.68 -28.34 -7.28
C GLN A 653 -8.34 -26.96 -7.46
N THR A 654 -8.42 -26.49 -8.70
CA THR A 654 -9.01 -25.19 -9.06
C THR A 654 -10.53 -25.21 -9.10
N LEU A 655 -11.14 -26.40 -9.20
CA LEU A 655 -12.59 -26.60 -9.24
C LEU A 655 -13.09 -27.37 -8.02
N ILE A 656 -14.22 -26.93 -7.47
CA ILE A 656 -14.87 -27.54 -6.31
C ILE A 656 -16.32 -27.88 -6.67
N GLN A 657 -16.78 -29.04 -6.23
CA GLN A 657 -18.16 -29.48 -6.38
C GLN A 657 -19.06 -28.77 -5.36
N ASP A 658 -20.37 -28.77 -5.60
CA ASP A 658 -21.36 -28.15 -4.69
C ASP A 658 -21.35 -28.73 -3.27
N ASN A 659 -20.93 -29.99 -3.13
CA ASN A 659 -20.74 -30.66 -1.85
C ASN A 659 -19.46 -30.22 -1.09
N GLY A 660 -18.68 -29.28 -1.65
CA GLY A 660 -17.45 -28.75 -1.08
C GLY A 660 -16.22 -29.65 -1.26
N LYS A 661 -16.30 -30.74 -2.03
CA LYS A 661 -15.14 -31.58 -2.36
C LYS A 661 -14.50 -31.12 -3.67
N PRO A 662 -13.16 -31.24 -3.82
CA PRO A 662 -12.52 -31.11 -5.12
C PRO A 662 -13.18 -32.00 -6.18
N ILE A 663 -13.17 -31.59 -7.45
CA ILE A 663 -13.50 -32.52 -8.53
C ILE A 663 -12.50 -33.69 -8.54
N ASP A 664 -12.95 -34.85 -8.99
CA ASP A 664 -12.12 -36.03 -9.18
C ASP A 664 -12.35 -36.63 -10.58
N PRO A 665 -11.52 -37.58 -11.04
CA PRO A 665 -11.66 -38.17 -12.37
C PRO A 665 -13.02 -38.81 -12.68
N ASN A 666 -13.88 -39.05 -11.67
CA ASN A 666 -15.25 -39.57 -11.80
C ASN A 666 -16.33 -38.46 -11.82
N THR A 667 -15.98 -37.20 -11.55
CA THR A 667 -16.89 -36.05 -11.70
C THR A 667 -17.31 -35.86 -13.15
N ASP A 668 -18.60 -35.61 -13.39
CA ASP A 668 -19.15 -35.31 -14.71
C ASP A 668 -18.90 -33.84 -15.07
N LEU A 669 -18.12 -33.57 -16.13
CA LEU A 669 -17.78 -32.21 -16.54
C LEU A 669 -18.64 -31.67 -17.69
N CYS A 670 -19.59 -32.46 -18.20
CA CYS A 670 -20.33 -32.14 -19.43
C CYS A 670 -21.83 -32.13 -19.28
N ASP A 671 -22.39 -33.19 -18.72
CA ASP A 671 -23.83 -33.30 -18.56
C ASP A 671 -24.28 -32.53 -17.31
N ASP A 672 -23.36 -32.32 -16.35
CA ASP A 672 -23.61 -31.62 -15.10
C ASP A 672 -22.67 -30.42 -14.86
N LYS A 673 -22.58 -29.51 -15.84
CA LYS A 673 -21.75 -28.29 -15.76
C LYS A 673 -22.08 -27.35 -14.60
N GLY A 674 -23.23 -27.53 -13.95
CA GLY A 674 -23.64 -26.74 -12.78
C GLY A 674 -23.12 -27.28 -11.45
N SER A 675 -22.70 -28.55 -11.39
CA SER A 675 -22.30 -29.23 -10.15
C SER A 675 -20.93 -28.83 -9.59
N TYR A 676 -20.16 -28.06 -10.36
CA TYR A 676 -18.83 -27.59 -9.97
C TYR A 676 -18.59 -26.14 -10.33
N ASN A 677 -17.80 -25.47 -9.51
CA ASN A 677 -17.52 -24.05 -9.61
C ASN A 677 -16.03 -23.77 -9.35
N PRO A 678 -15.49 -22.62 -9.76
CA PRO A 678 -14.16 -22.22 -9.37
C PRO A 678 -13.99 -22.20 -7.84
N ASN A 679 -12.91 -22.78 -7.36
CA ASN A 679 -12.61 -22.86 -5.93
C ASN A 679 -12.05 -21.52 -5.43
N ILE A 680 -12.94 -20.58 -5.13
CA ILE A 680 -12.60 -19.20 -4.73
C ILE A 680 -11.56 -19.17 -3.61
N GLN A 681 -11.67 -20.07 -2.63
CA GLN A 681 -10.82 -20.08 -1.44
C GLN A 681 -9.34 -20.28 -1.79
N VAL A 682 -9.00 -21.19 -2.70
CA VAL A 682 -7.58 -21.49 -3.00
C VAL A 682 -6.89 -20.38 -3.79
N PHE A 683 -7.64 -19.53 -4.48
CA PHE A 683 -7.14 -18.34 -5.14
C PHE A 683 -6.99 -17.18 -4.15
N GLN A 684 -7.99 -16.92 -3.31
CA GLN A 684 -7.95 -15.89 -2.27
C GLN A 684 -6.80 -16.09 -1.27
N THR A 685 -6.57 -17.34 -0.83
CA THR A 685 -5.50 -17.64 0.13
C THR A 685 -4.12 -17.77 -0.52
N GLY A 686 -4.05 -17.73 -1.86
CA GLY A 686 -2.82 -18.00 -2.61
C GLY A 686 -2.33 -19.44 -2.48
N SER A 687 -3.19 -20.38 -2.08
CA SER A 687 -2.80 -21.79 -1.90
C SER A 687 -2.65 -22.54 -3.22
N TYR A 688 -3.36 -22.12 -4.29
CA TYR A 688 -3.13 -22.67 -5.63
C TYR A 688 -1.85 -22.07 -6.24
N PRO A 689 -0.81 -22.88 -6.54
CA PRO A 689 0.52 -22.37 -6.86
C PRO A 689 0.58 -21.60 -8.19
N LEU A 690 -0.37 -21.83 -9.10
CA LEU A 690 -0.43 -21.17 -10.41
C LEU A 690 -1.52 -20.08 -10.49
N GLY A 691 -2.12 -19.70 -9.36
CA GLY A 691 -3.15 -18.65 -9.28
C GLY A 691 -2.56 -17.25 -9.15
N TYR A 692 -3.21 -16.25 -9.75
CA TYR A 692 -2.78 -14.85 -9.68
C TYR A 692 -3.98 -13.89 -9.67
N PRO A 693 -3.85 -12.73 -9.00
CA PRO A 693 -4.87 -11.70 -9.06
C PRO A 693 -4.86 -11.01 -10.43
N ILE A 694 -6.02 -10.53 -10.85
CA ILE A 694 -6.15 -9.52 -11.90
C ILE A 694 -6.37 -8.19 -11.21
N VAL A 695 -5.56 -7.21 -11.61
CA VAL A 695 -5.45 -5.93 -10.93
C VAL A 695 -5.60 -4.78 -11.92
N VAL A 696 -6.18 -3.68 -11.43
CA VAL A 696 -6.05 -2.38 -12.07
C VAL A 696 -4.82 -1.69 -11.48
N VAL A 697 -3.85 -1.35 -12.30
CA VAL A 697 -2.66 -0.58 -11.93
C VAL A 697 -2.85 0.86 -12.35
N TYR A 698 -2.64 1.80 -11.45
CA TYR A 698 -2.86 3.22 -11.70
C TYR A 698 -1.81 4.05 -10.95
N PRO A 699 -1.57 5.31 -11.35
CA PRO A 699 -0.63 6.17 -10.64
C PRO A 699 -1.02 6.31 -9.17
N GLY A 700 -0.05 6.22 -8.26
CA GLY A 700 -0.19 6.67 -6.87
C GLY A 700 -0.19 8.19 -6.71
N ASP A 701 -0.26 8.89 -7.84
CA ASP A 701 -0.35 10.34 -7.93
C ASP A 701 -1.80 10.80 -7.78
N ASN A 702 -2.13 11.26 -6.58
CA ASN A 702 -3.48 11.76 -6.29
C ASN A 702 -3.81 13.08 -7.01
N SER A 703 -2.86 13.76 -7.67
CA SER A 703 -3.20 14.95 -8.46
C SER A 703 -4.13 14.64 -9.65
N ARG A 704 -4.18 13.38 -10.09
CA ARG A 704 -5.00 12.91 -11.20
C ARG A 704 -6.40 12.49 -10.73
N PRO A 705 -7.44 12.58 -11.59
CA PRO A 705 -8.73 11.96 -11.30
C PRO A 705 -8.54 10.48 -10.92
N PRO A 706 -9.22 9.95 -9.89
CA PRO A 706 -9.00 8.61 -9.38
C PRO A 706 -9.65 7.54 -10.29
N ILE A 707 -9.53 7.68 -11.61
CA ILE A 707 -10.26 6.85 -12.56
C ILE A 707 -9.84 5.38 -12.47
N GLY A 708 -8.55 5.07 -12.30
CA GLY A 708 -8.09 3.69 -12.15
C GLY A 708 -8.66 3.01 -10.90
N GLN A 709 -8.66 3.72 -9.76
CA GLN A 709 -9.29 3.25 -8.53
C GLN A 709 -10.81 3.05 -8.73
N LYS A 710 -11.50 4.04 -9.32
CA LYS A 710 -12.94 3.96 -9.58
C LYS A 710 -13.30 2.85 -10.57
N PHE A 711 -12.44 2.59 -11.54
CA PHE A 711 -12.57 1.48 -12.46
C PHE A 711 -12.44 0.13 -11.74
N ALA A 712 -11.49 -0.01 -10.81
CA ALA A 712 -11.39 -1.18 -9.96
C ALA A 712 -12.63 -1.35 -9.05
N GLU A 713 -13.11 -0.27 -8.43
CA GLU A 713 -14.32 -0.29 -7.61
C GLU A 713 -15.56 -0.73 -8.41
N MET A 714 -15.71 -0.26 -9.67
CA MET A 714 -16.75 -0.74 -10.58
C MET A 714 -16.68 -2.25 -10.80
N LEU A 715 -15.49 -2.78 -11.08
CA LEU A 715 -15.30 -4.22 -11.28
C LEU A 715 -15.53 -5.04 -10.00
N ARG A 716 -15.47 -4.43 -8.82
CA ARG A 716 -15.71 -5.06 -7.51
C ARG A 716 -17.16 -5.00 -7.04
N THR A 717 -18.06 -4.33 -7.77
CA THR A 717 -19.50 -4.35 -7.47
C THR A 717 -20.07 -5.76 -7.56
N GLU A 718 -21.14 -6.07 -6.81
CA GLU A 718 -21.78 -7.39 -6.87
C GLU A 718 -22.22 -7.74 -8.30
N GLU A 719 -22.80 -6.78 -9.02
CA GLU A 719 -23.16 -6.90 -10.43
C GLU A 719 -21.95 -7.27 -11.29
N ALA A 720 -20.84 -6.54 -11.19
CA ALA A 720 -19.65 -6.83 -11.98
C ALA A 720 -19.01 -8.18 -11.59
N GLN A 721 -18.98 -8.53 -10.30
CA GLN A 721 -18.47 -9.83 -9.86
C GLN A 721 -19.28 -10.99 -10.46
N LYS A 722 -20.62 -10.87 -10.54
CA LYS A 722 -21.49 -11.87 -11.22
C LYS A 722 -21.15 -11.99 -12.70
N LEU A 723 -20.82 -10.88 -13.35
CA LEU A 723 -20.43 -10.85 -14.75
C LEU A 723 -19.04 -11.48 -14.97
N LEU A 724 -18.08 -11.19 -14.09
CA LEU A 724 -16.73 -11.74 -14.16
C LEU A 724 -16.71 -13.25 -13.88
N GLU A 725 -17.53 -13.73 -12.94
CA GLU A 725 -17.71 -15.16 -12.68
C GLU A 725 -18.25 -15.90 -13.91
N LYS A 726 -19.26 -15.34 -14.59
CA LYS A 726 -19.77 -15.87 -15.87
C LYS A 726 -18.71 -15.88 -16.97
N ALA A 727 -17.75 -14.96 -16.92
CA ALA A 727 -16.62 -14.91 -17.83
C ALA A 727 -15.52 -15.95 -17.53
N GLY A 728 -15.71 -16.77 -16.48
CA GLY A 728 -14.75 -17.79 -16.05
C GLY A 728 -13.66 -17.28 -15.11
N LEU A 729 -13.72 -16.03 -14.65
CA LEU A 729 -12.85 -15.55 -13.58
C LEU A 729 -13.33 -16.00 -12.21
N VAL A 730 -12.40 -15.99 -11.26
CA VAL A 730 -12.70 -16.27 -9.86
C VAL A 730 -13.04 -14.96 -9.16
N PRO A 731 -14.27 -14.78 -8.64
CA PRO A 731 -14.64 -13.56 -7.95
C PRO A 731 -13.89 -13.42 -6.62
N LEU A 732 -13.83 -12.18 -6.12
CA LEU A 732 -13.15 -11.84 -4.86
C LEU A 732 -13.78 -12.45 -3.63
N GLN A 733 -15.01 -12.96 -3.73
CA GLN A 733 -15.76 -13.60 -2.66
C GLN A 733 -16.91 -14.40 -3.27
N LYS A 734 -17.48 -15.33 -2.48
CA LYS A 734 -18.65 -16.07 -2.91
C LYS A 734 -19.83 -15.11 -3.10
N ILE A 735 -20.41 -15.14 -4.28
CA ILE A 735 -21.55 -14.30 -4.64
C ILE A 735 -22.82 -14.97 -4.11
N LYS A 736 -23.68 -14.20 -3.44
CA LYS A 736 -25.03 -14.68 -3.09
C LYS A 736 -25.88 -14.63 -4.35
N ASN A 737 -26.34 -15.80 -4.79
CA ASN A 737 -27.26 -15.92 -5.92
C ASN A 737 -28.63 -15.36 -5.57
#